data_AF-A0AAU9U645-F1
#
_entry.id   AF-A0AAU9U645-F1
#
_cell.length_a   1.000
_cell.length_b   1.000
_cell.length_c   1.000
_cell.angle_alpha   90.00
_cell.angle_beta   90.00
_cell.angle_gamma   90.00
#
_symmetry.space_group_name_H-M   'P 1'
#
loop_
_entity.id
_entity.type
_entity.pdbx_description
1 polymer ?
#
loop_
_entity_poly.entity_id
_entity_poly.type
_entity_poly.pdbx_seq_one_letter_code
_entity_poly.pdbx_strand_id
1 'polypeptide(L)'
;MDRCNRQTCKLVSFNCKSVKRSVEAVKFLCQSADILALQETWLLPHDIPYLGQIHDDFEYIGKSAVDLTAGIFRGRPYGGVAILWRKRVFKSVTVIDCVSPRLSAIKVSLENKFIIVFSVYMPTDSSENLLEFTECLSEISAIVEASNIETVYVLGDFNAHPDELFCNELLNFCSEQEWLCADIEKLGLGSNSYTFVSDAHGCERLDHCVVTQSAWLTVTDIKAIIPPEIEVAYHNGPNSCIISGPADHMKTFIIELIAKEISVEKMPSHDIAYHSSYITEAGPTLKKYLKQVIPIPKLRSEKWLSTSILRALSRDHHAKMSSADYHTNSFLSPVIFEESARLIPDNAIIIEIGPHGLLQEILNGLFKNNAIHVPLVDRIHANNVQFLLTALGKLYEAGLNAHLANIYPTVKFPVSQGTPMLAHLVEWDHNENWFMTSFKKLNQMSVQERRVKISVNSEESDFLLGHVVDGRQLYPATGYLVMVWETFGMMMGQFFTELSVIFEDVRFQRATNIPKNGDLDFIVVIHKGSGLFEIVESDALIVTGRIKFKNNVGQDYRWLPAEPESTGPNVKHLLTKDFYKELRLRGYQYSGLFRGVLGCNVEGTRGRLAWVNEWVTFLDCMLQMKIISQDTRGLFVPTRIEKLSIDVNMHYDAVSKMNLKFMKHSFEVRVYPHVDVIRASGVEIRGLHATPIPKRIPLGVPVLEKNIFVSNFGKSTMKIEDILRSNIQLILENVQTYKVKSIEIVDDEYITNGIEPIMDKVADILDDLPLIQTDLQVLSKDAIKMPSNINIENKKLGGETNVLLLIGANLLNRDEVLNEALLSLRDKGFIISRELEPINMKDYSDKYDIIGIQKTGFEFVVLFRKRTGIKSTNFVKIITTDDTYAWIDKVKEGLEGGKKLVIYSQDEEINGLLGFVNCLRREPSGENVHGLLIADPTAPPFNPDLEFYAKQLDMDLAINVYQDGQWGTYRHLLLGDLETIRAHHAYVKTVTVGDLSSQQWLEGPIKEDQLLRNPNNVLINVYCSALNFRDIMYATGRVTVDALARGRLAQECVQGLEVVGRTKK
;
A
#
# COMPACT_ATOMS: atom_id res chain seq x y z
N MET A 1 20.51 55.62 -1.18
CA MET A 1 21.86 55.29 -1.67
C MET A 1 22.08 56.06 -2.95
N ASP A 2 23.23 56.71 -3.03
CA ASP A 2 23.55 57.75 -4.00
C ASP A 2 24.09 57.17 -5.32
N ARG A 3 23.77 57.89 -6.39
CA ARG A 3 24.22 57.85 -7.80
C ARG A 3 25.40 56.93 -8.16
N CYS A 4 25.15 55.63 -8.34
CA CYS A 4 25.67 54.75 -9.42
C CYS A 4 25.07 53.35 -9.22
N ASN A 5 24.40 52.80 -10.25
CA ASN A 5 23.62 51.56 -10.24
C ASN A 5 22.39 51.54 -9.31
N ARG A 6 21.27 52.14 -9.75
CA ARG A 6 19.95 51.87 -9.17
C ARG A 6 19.50 50.45 -9.53
N GLN A 7 19.80 49.46 -8.69
CA GLN A 7 19.02 48.22 -8.67
C GLN A 7 17.69 48.53 -7.98
N THR A 8 16.64 48.75 -8.77
CA THR A 8 15.26 48.75 -8.29
C THR A 8 14.87 47.32 -7.92
N CYS A 9 14.44 47.09 -6.68
CA CYS A 9 13.94 45.80 -6.21
C CYS A 9 12.44 45.68 -6.54
N LYS A 10 12.03 44.54 -7.11
CA LYS A 10 10.63 44.27 -7.44
C LYS A 10 10.00 43.29 -6.45
N LEU A 11 9.09 43.80 -5.62
CA LEU A 11 8.23 43.01 -4.74
C LEU A 11 6.91 42.69 -5.45
N VAL A 12 6.45 41.45 -5.37
CA VAL A 12 5.19 41.01 -6.00
C VAL A 12 4.34 40.27 -4.99
N SER A 13 3.03 40.57 -4.94
CA SER A 13 2.02 39.75 -4.25
C SER A 13 1.27 38.90 -5.27
N PHE A 14 0.95 37.66 -4.93
CA PHE A 14 0.19 36.75 -5.80
C PHE A 14 -0.63 35.73 -5.01
N ASN A 15 -1.95 35.83 -5.11
CA ASN A 15 -2.88 34.83 -4.61
C ASN A 15 -2.91 33.60 -5.54
N CYS A 16 -2.45 32.45 -5.05
CA CYS A 16 -2.17 31.26 -5.85
C CYS A 16 -3.39 30.38 -6.13
N LYS A 17 -4.42 30.39 -5.27
CA LYS A 17 -5.53 29.41 -5.29
C LYS A 17 -5.04 27.95 -5.48
N SER A 18 -4.02 27.57 -4.70
CA SER A 18 -3.14 26.40 -4.82
C SER A 18 -1.86 26.61 -5.65
N VAL A 19 -0.71 26.64 -4.96
CA VAL A 19 0.62 26.76 -5.58
C VAL A 19 0.91 25.65 -6.58
N LYS A 20 0.45 24.41 -6.32
CA LYS A 20 0.63 23.28 -7.25
C LYS A 20 -0.14 23.47 -8.56
N ARG A 21 -1.28 24.18 -8.55
CA ARG A 21 -2.09 24.48 -9.75
C ARG A 21 -1.54 25.67 -10.53
N SER A 22 -0.99 26.64 -9.82
CA SER A 22 -0.52 27.91 -10.39
C SER A 22 1.00 27.96 -10.59
N VAL A 23 1.66 26.80 -10.62
CA VAL A 23 3.12 26.69 -10.65
C VAL A 23 3.75 27.43 -11.85
N GLU A 24 3.12 27.39 -13.02
CA GLU A 24 3.62 28.10 -14.20
C GLU A 24 3.51 29.63 -14.07
N ALA A 25 2.44 30.12 -13.43
CA ALA A 25 2.33 31.55 -13.11
C ALA A 25 3.38 31.98 -12.08
N VAL A 26 3.63 31.17 -11.05
CA VAL A 26 4.67 31.45 -10.05
C VAL A 26 6.07 31.44 -10.70
N LYS A 27 6.37 30.47 -11.56
CA LYS A 27 7.62 30.43 -12.35
C LYS A 27 7.79 31.67 -13.22
N PHE A 28 6.72 32.10 -13.90
CA PHE A 28 6.72 33.31 -14.71
C PHE A 28 7.01 34.56 -13.85
N LEU A 29 6.36 34.69 -12.70
CA LEU A 29 6.62 35.80 -11.77
C LEU A 29 8.06 35.78 -11.26
N CYS A 30 8.63 34.61 -11.00
CA CYS A 30 10.05 34.42 -10.65
C CYS A 30 11.02 34.90 -11.74
N GLN A 31 10.61 35.17 -12.98
CA GLN A 31 11.49 35.78 -13.99
C GLN A 31 11.75 37.27 -13.72
N SER A 32 10.77 37.98 -13.16
CA SER A 32 10.84 39.45 -12.99
C SER A 32 10.84 39.92 -11.53
N ALA A 33 10.33 39.12 -10.60
CA ALA A 33 10.31 39.45 -9.18
C ALA A 33 11.68 39.21 -8.52
N ASP A 34 11.95 39.95 -7.45
CA ASP A 34 13.07 39.73 -6.53
C ASP A 34 12.58 39.10 -5.22
N ILE A 35 11.40 39.51 -4.74
CA ILE A 35 10.66 38.86 -3.65
C ILE A 35 9.21 38.67 -4.07
N LEU A 36 8.67 37.49 -3.81
CA LEU A 36 7.32 37.08 -4.17
C LEU A 36 6.57 36.61 -2.91
N ALA A 37 5.56 37.37 -2.51
CA ALA A 37 4.63 37.03 -1.44
C ALA A 37 3.47 36.22 -2.02
N LEU A 38 3.30 34.99 -1.58
CA LEU A 38 2.25 34.07 -2.03
C LEU A 38 1.20 33.87 -0.97
N GLN A 39 -0.07 33.89 -1.38
CA GLN A 39 -1.23 33.60 -0.55
C GLN A 39 -2.02 32.43 -1.15
N GLU A 40 -2.90 31.79 -0.37
CA GLU A 40 -3.66 30.61 -0.78
C GLU A 40 -2.79 29.50 -1.38
N THR A 41 -1.68 29.19 -0.71
CA THR A 41 -0.75 28.15 -1.16
C THR A 41 -1.34 26.74 -1.16
N TRP A 42 -2.24 26.44 -0.21
CA TRP A 42 -2.88 25.13 0.03
C TRP A 42 -1.88 23.97 0.15
N LEU A 43 -0.67 24.26 0.63
CA LEU A 43 0.34 23.25 0.91
C LEU A 43 0.08 22.65 2.29
N LEU A 44 0.12 21.33 2.41
CA LEU A 44 0.24 20.64 3.70
C LEU A 44 1.63 20.92 4.31
N PRO A 45 1.83 20.74 5.63
CA PRO A 45 3.15 20.97 6.24
C PRO A 45 4.30 20.21 5.54
N HIS A 46 4.06 18.97 5.11
CA HIS A 46 5.04 18.16 4.37
C HIS A 46 5.21 18.57 2.90
N ASP A 47 4.30 19.37 2.34
CA ASP A 47 4.35 19.86 0.97
C ASP A 47 5.11 21.21 0.85
N ILE A 48 5.42 21.90 1.96
CA ILE A 48 6.14 23.19 1.95
C ILE A 48 7.47 23.12 1.17
N PRO A 49 8.28 22.03 1.25
CA PRO A 49 9.50 21.91 0.46
C PRO A 49 9.32 21.97 -1.06
N TYR A 50 8.09 21.78 -1.56
CA TYR A 50 7.76 21.95 -2.97
C TYR A 50 8.08 23.37 -3.48
N LEU A 51 7.98 24.40 -2.63
CA LEU A 51 8.29 25.78 -3.00
C LEU A 51 9.74 25.93 -3.51
N GLY A 52 10.67 25.14 -2.96
CA GLY A 52 12.08 25.12 -3.40
C GLY A 52 12.32 24.47 -4.75
N GLN A 53 11.34 23.73 -5.28
CA GLN A 53 11.41 23.07 -6.58
C GLN A 53 10.87 23.95 -7.72
N ILE A 54 10.28 25.11 -7.39
CA ILE A 54 9.63 25.98 -8.38
C ILE A 54 10.67 26.71 -9.24
N HIS A 55 11.73 27.24 -8.62
CA HIS A 55 12.79 27.96 -9.32
C HIS A 55 14.12 27.92 -8.55
N ASP A 56 15.20 27.45 -9.18
CA ASP A 56 16.49 27.17 -8.51
C ASP A 56 17.17 28.40 -7.89
N ASP A 57 16.98 29.58 -8.49
CA ASP A 57 17.53 30.86 -8.00
C ASP A 57 16.74 31.48 -6.82
N PHE A 58 15.70 30.82 -6.30
CA PHE A 58 14.91 31.31 -5.18
C PHE A 58 15.07 30.44 -3.92
N GLU A 59 15.10 31.09 -2.76
CA GLU A 59 14.81 30.46 -1.46
C GLU A 59 13.39 30.78 -1.04
N TYR A 60 12.90 30.09 -0.02
CA TYR A 60 11.49 30.14 0.36
C TYR A 60 11.27 29.97 1.86
N ILE A 61 10.13 30.48 2.32
CA ILE A 61 9.48 30.12 3.58
C ILE A 61 7.99 29.95 3.30
N GLY A 62 7.33 29.01 3.98
CA GLY A 62 5.89 28.83 3.89
C GLY A 62 5.30 28.42 5.23
N LYS A 63 4.03 28.76 5.45
CA LYS A 63 3.20 28.27 6.55
C LYS A 63 1.94 27.63 6.01
N SER A 64 1.69 26.41 6.47
CA SER A 64 0.45 25.70 6.20
C SER A 64 -0.61 26.15 7.20
N ALA A 65 -1.82 26.36 6.70
CA ALA A 65 -3.02 26.56 7.49
C ALA A 65 -3.71 25.24 7.89
N VAL A 66 -3.13 24.09 7.53
CA VAL A 66 -3.70 22.76 7.77
C VAL A 66 -3.06 22.12 9.01
N ASP A 67 -3.86 21.92 10.06
CA ASP A 67 -3.45 21.21 11.27
C ASP A 67 -3.69 19.70 11.13
N LEU A 68 -2.63 18.91 10.95
CA LEU A 68 -2.70 17.45 10.80
C LEU A 68 -3.06 16.71 12.10
N THR A 69 -3.08 17.39 13.25
CA THR A 69 -3.44 16.78 14.55
C THR A 69 -4.94 16.74 14.81
N ALA A 70 -5.72 17.56 14.07
CA ALA A 70 -7.15 17.74 14.26
C ALA A 70 -8.04 16.81 13.40
N GLY A 71 -7.76 15.49 13.35
CA GLY A 71 -8.69 14.48 12.81
C GLY A 71 -9.26 14.73 11.39
N ILE A 72 -10.49 14.26 11.13
CA ILE A 72 -11.18 14.41 9.83
C ILE A 72 -11.77 15.82 9.71
N PHE A 73 -11.19 16.67 8.85
CA PHE A 73 -11.73 17.99 8.56
C PHE A 73 -13.10 17.93 7.85
N ARG A 74 -14.09 18.66 8.37
CA ARG A 74 -15.30 19.06 7.63
C ARG A 74 -15.11 20.51 7.18
N GLY A 75 -14.83 20.73 5.89
CA GLY A 75 -14.66 22.05 5.28
C GLY A 75 -13.32 22.22 4.57
N ARG A 76 -13.17 23.29 3.77
CA ARG A 76 -11.87 23.64 3.16
C ARG A 76 -11.04 24.42 4.21
N PRO A 77 -9.80 24.02 4.51
CA PRO A 77 -8.90 24.82 5.34
C PRO A 77 -8.55 26.14 4.63
N TYR A 78 -8.16 27.17 5.39
CA TYR A 78 -7.77 28.46 4.80
C TYR A 78 -6.40 28.37 4.09
N GLY A 79 -6.06 29.42 3.36
CA GLY A 79 -5.12 29.39 2.25
C GLY A 79 -3.65 29.03 2.54
N GLY A 80 -3.13 29.32 3.72
CA GLY A 80 -1.68 29.33 3.99
C GLY A 80 -0.94 30.44 3.22
N VAL A 81 0.28 30.77 3.64
CA VAL A 81 1.12 31.85 3.06
C VAL A 81 2.54 31.40 2.83
N ALA A 82 3.23 32.01 1.86
CA ALA A 82 4.64 31.80 1.61
C ALA A 82 5.34 33.09 1.13
N ILE A 83 6.66 33.13 1.26
CA ILE A 83 7.53 34.14 0.64
C ILE A 83 8.65 33.41 -0.10
N LEU A 84 8.90 33.79 -1.35
CA LEU A 84 10.08 33.39 -2.11
C LEU A 84 10.97 34.61 -2.34
N TRP A 85 12.29 34.47 -2.21
CA TRP A 85 13.25 35.55 -2.50
C TRP A 85 14.43 35.05 -3.32
N ARG A 86 14.99 35.94 -4.14
CA ARG A 86 16.05 35.58 -5.08
C ARG A 86 17.42 35.52 -4.41
N LYS A 87 18.06 34.34 -4.42
CA LYS A 87 19.35 34.03 -3.78
C LYS A 87 20.47 34.99 -4.19
N ARG A 88 20.60 35.26 -5.49
CA ARG A 88 21.67 36.11 -6.02
C ARG A 88 21.54 37.59 -5.61
N VAL A 89 20.33 38.05 -5.27
CA VAL A 89 20.06 39.45 -4.86
C VAL A 89 20.16 39.59 -3.34
N PHE A 90 19.59 38.65 -2.59
CA PHE A 90 19.56 38.69 -1.14
C PHE A 90 20.41 37.57 -0.55
N LYS A 91 21.68 37.89 -0.27
CA LYS A 91 22.66 36.92 0.27
C LYS A 91 22.46 36.59 1.75
N SER A 92 21.69 37.41 2.47
CA SER A 92 21.47 37.25 3.91
C SER A 92 20.03 37.57 4.27
N VAL A 93 19.22 36.51 4.41
CA VAL A 93 17.81 36.58 4.80
C VAL A 93 17.61 35.74 6.06
N THR A 94 16.87 36.27 7.03
CA THR A 94 16.49 35.57 8.27
C THR A 94 14.97 35.44 8.30
N VAL A 95 14.47 34.23 8.46
CA VAL A 95 13.03 33.99 8.65
C VAL A 95 12.63 34.48 10.04
N ILE A 96 11.54 35.25 10.12
CA ILE A 96 10.94 35.68 11.37
C ILE A 96 9.78 34.72 11.66
N ASP A 97 9.75 34.15 12.86
CA ASP A 97 8.65 33.27 13.23
C ASP A 97 7.42 34.06 13.67
N CYS A 98 6.34 33.88 12.92
CA CYS A 98 5.01 34.42 13.23
C CYS A 98 4.17 33.40 14.04
N VAL A 99 3.37 33.81 15.00
CA VAL A 99 2.44 32.92 15.70
C VAL A 99 1.31 32.49 14.75
N SER A 100 0.75 33.44 13.99
CA SER A 100 -0.34 33.17 13.08
C SER A 100 0.11 32.42 11.81
N PRO A 101 -0.57 31.34 11.40
CA PRO A 101 -0.33 30.67 10.11
C PRO A 101 -0.79 31.50 8.90
N ARG A 102 -1.40 32.67 9.13
CA ARG A 102 -1.78 33.66 8.12
C ARG A 102 -0.66 34.63 7.78
N LEU A 103 0.42 34.61 8.52
CA LEU A 103 1.55 35.52 8.41
C LEU A 103 2.83 34.75 8.12
N SER A 104 3.63 35.26 7.19
CA SER A 104 5.01 34.84 7.01
C SER A 104 5.86 36.08 6.85
N ALA A 105 7.04 36.10 7.46
CA ALA A 105 7.89 37.27 7.46
C ALA A 105 9.36 36.89 7.29
N ILE A 106 10.07 37.73 6.54
CA ILE A 106 11.52 37.64 6.38
C ILE A 106 12.17 38.98 6.70
N LYS A 107 13.30 38.93 7.40
CA LYS A 107 14.22 40.04 7.59
C LYS A 107 15.34 39.91 6.57
N VAL A 108 15.50 40.92 5.73
CA VAL A 108 16.52 40.96 4.68
C VAL A 108 17.60 41.94 5.08
N SER A 109 18.86 41.49 5.05
CA SER A 109 20.03 42.35 5.26
C SER A 109 20.52 42.89 3.93
N LEU A 110 20.50 44.22 3.81
CA LEU A 110 21.13 44.99 2.74
C LEU A 110 22.39 45.65 3.33
N GLU A 111 23.42 45.89 2.52
CA GLU A 111 24.79 46.23 2.97
C GLU A 111 24.88 47.15 4.21
N ASN A 112 24.05 48.20 4.32
CA ASN A 112 23.98 49.09 5.48
C ASN A 112 22.54 49.30 6.04
N LYS A 113 21.57 48.45 5.71
CA LYS A 113 20.16 48.57 6.14
C LYS A 113 19.48 47.22 6.31
N PHE A 114 18.47 47.14 7.16
CA PHE A 114 17.59 45.99 7.23
C PHE A 114 16.20 46.37 6.74
N ILE A 115 15.55 45.45 6.04
CA ILE A 115 14.12 45.58 5.72
C ILE A 115 13.38 44.33 6.20
N ILE A 116 12.09 44.48 6.51
CA ILE A 116 11.20 43.34 6.74
C ILE A 116 10.18 43.28 5.61
N VAL A 117 9.93 42.07 5.12
CA VAL A 117 8.85 41.79 4.16
C VAL A 117 7.92 40.75 4.77
N PHE A 118 6.63 41.08 4.83
CA PHE A 118 5.56 40.18 5.22
C PHE A 118 4.77 39.71 4.00
N SER A 119 4.32 38.44 4.04
CA SER A 119 3.21 37.91 3.24
C SER A 119 2.03 37.65 4.18
N VAL A 120 0.86 38.20 3.86
CA VAL A 120 -0.34 38.09 4.70
C VAL A 120 -1.52 37.50 3.93
N TYR A 121 -2.30 36.64 4.60
CA TYR A 121 -3.61 36.17 4.13
C TYR A 121 -4.65 36.31 5.25
N MET A 122 -5.21 37.51 5.36
CA MET A 122 -6.05 37.91 6.48
C MET A 122 -7.43 37.23 6.43
N PRO A 123 -8.17 37.17 7.55
CA PRO A 123 -9.54 36.65 7.56
C PRO A 123 -10.48 37.42 6.61
N THR A 124 -11.55 36.78 6.14
CA THR A 124 -12.55 37.42 5.27
C THR A 124 -13.37 38.47 6.03
N ASP A 125 -13.61 39.64 5.42
CA ASP A 125 -14.42 40.72 5.99
C ASP A 125 -15.78 40.23 6.51
N SER A 126 -15.89 40.21 7.84
CA SER A 126 -17.11 39.88 8.57
C SER A 126 -16.96 40.35 10.02
N SER A 127 -18.07 40.72 10.65
CA SER A 127 -18.06 41.10 12.07
C SER A 127 -17.59 39.96 13.00
N GLU A 128 -17.74 38.70 12.58
CA GLU A 128 -17.31 37.54 13.37
C GLU A 128 -15.78 37.35 13.32
N ASN A 129 -15.15 37.76 12.22
CA ASN A 129 -13.71 37.59 11.99
C ASN A 129 -12.88 38.82 12.42
N LEU A 130 -13.54 39.91 12.86
CA LEU A 130 -12.87 41.17 13.21
C LEU A 130 -11.79 40.97 14.28
N LEU A 131 -12.06 40.13 15.29
CA LEU A 131 -11.08 39.83 16.34
C LEU A 131 -9.81 39.20 15.77
N GLU A 132 -9.94 38.17 14.93
CA GLU A 132 -8.80 37.47 14.28
C GLU A 132 -8.04 38.41 13.33
N PHE A 133 -8.75 39.32 12.65
CA PHE A 133 -8.15 40.34 11.79
C PHE A 133 -7.28 41.32 12.60
N THR A 134 -7.81 41.87 13.69
CA THR A 134 -7.08 42.79 14.59
C THR A 134 -5.94 42.09 15.32
N GLU A 135 -6.09 40.81 15.70
CA GLU A 135 -5.00 39.99 16.26
C GLU A 135 -3.82 39.85 15.29
N CYS A 136 -4.09 39.58 14.00
CA CYS A 136 -3.04 39.51 12.99
C CYS A 136 -2.33 40.85 12.79
N LEU A 137 -3.06 41.98 12.77
CA LEU A 137 -2.45 43.32 12.69
C LEU A 137 -1.59 43.63 13.92
N SER A 138 -2.06 43.25 15.11
CA SER A 138 -1.33 43.43 16.37
C SER A 138 -0.03 42.62 16.39
N GLU A 139 -0.05 41.40 15.86
CA GLU A 139 1.15 40.58 15.72
C GLU A 139 2.17 41.21 14.77
N ILE A 140 1.73 41.75 13.63
CA ILE A 140 2.61 42.46 12.69
C ILE A 140 3.26 43.66 13.38
N SER A 141 2.49 44.50 14.08
CA SER A 141 3.02 45.64 14.85
C SER A 141 4.04 45.19 15.91
N ALA A 142 3.72 44.17 16.71
CA ALA A 142 4.62 43.65 17.73
C ALA A 142 5.95 43.13 17.16
N ILE A 143 5.93 42.45 16.00
CA ILE A 143 7.14 42.00 15.32
C ILE A 143 7.97 43.20 14.83
N VAL A 144 7.32 44.21 14.26
CA VAL A 144 8.00 45.43 13.78
C VAL A 144 8.67 46.15 14.95
N GLU A 145 7.95 46.38 16.06
CA GLU A 145 8.49 47.00 17.27
C GLU A 145 9.67 46.20 17.86
N ALA A 146 9.53 44.87 17.97
CA ALA A 146 10.59 44.02 18.51
C ALA A 146 11.86 43.97 17.64
N SER A 147 11.71 44.19 16.33
CA SER A 147 12.82 44.12 15.38
C SER A 147 13.70 45.37 15.34
N ASN A 148 13.17 46.51 15.80
CA ASN A 148 13.78 47.84 15.70
C ASN A 148 14.21 48.20 14.25
N ILE A 149 13.42 47.77 13.25
CA ILE A 149 13.65 48.04 11.82
C ILE A 149 12.60 49.01 11.32
N GLU A 150 13.05 50.17 10.84
CA GLU A 150 12.15 51.23 10.38
C GLU A 150 11.54 50.98 8.99
N THR A 151 12.14 50.12 8.15
CA THR A 151 11.70 49.90 6.76
C THR A 151 10.98 48.56 6.62
N VAL A 152 9.66 48.58 6.51
CA VAL A 152 8.81 47.38 6.46
C VAL A 152 7.84 47.45 5.29
N TYR A 153 7.68 46.32 4.60
CA TYR A 153 6.68 46.12 3.54
C TYR A 153 5.78 44.94 3.92
N VAL A 154 4.48 45.14 3.92
CA VAL A 154 3.48 44.12 4.19
C VAL A 154 2.63 43.94 2.95
N LEU A 155 2.75 42.76 2.34
CA LEU A 155 2.16 42.43 1.05
C LEU A 155 1.19 41.29 1.22
N GLY A 156 0.04 41.35 0.56
CA GLY A 156 -0.85 40.19 0.49
C GLY A 156 -2.32 40.55 0.48
N ASP A 157 -3.11 39.52 0.69
CA ASP A 157 -4.56 39.63 0.71
C ASP A 157 -5.01 39.99 2.12
N PHE A 158 -5.29 41.27 2.32
CA PHE A 158 -5.84 41.76 3.57
C PHE A 158 -7.36 41.54 3.68
N ASN A 159 -8.04 41.11 2.61
CA ASN A 159 -9.50 41.01 2.58
C ASN A 159 -10.19 42.32 3.05
N ALA A 160 -9.60 43.48 2.75
CA ALA A 160 -9.97 44.79 3.30
C ALA A 160 -10.28 45.80 2.17
N HIS A 161 -11.28 45.53 1.34
CA HIS A 161 -11.56 46.35 0.15
C HIS A 161 -12.15 47.73 0.52
N PRO A 162 -11.91 48.82 -0.25
CA PRO A 162 -12.58 50.10 -0.02
C PRO A 162 -14.09 49.95 0.20
N ASP A 163 -14.64 50.73 1.13
CA ASP A 163 -16.02 50.69 1.62
C ASP A 163 -16.43 49.48 2.49
N GLU A 164 -15.51 48.57 2.83
CA GLU A 164 -15.72 47.44 3.75
C GLU A 164 -15.30 47.74 5.21
N LEU A 165 -15.75 46.93 6.17
CA LEU A 165 -15.45 47.11 7.60
C LEU A 165 -13.93 47.00 7.85
N PHE A 166 -13.29 45.96 7.31
CA PHE A 166 -11.85 45.74 7.49
C PHE A 166 -10.97 46.80 6.83
N CYS A 167 -11.44 47.48 5.78
CA CYS A 167 -10.69 48.60 5.19
C CYS A 167 -10.65 49.81 6.15
N ASN A 168 -11.78 50.14 6.77
CA ASN A 168 -11.83 51.18 7.79
C ASN A 168 -10.91 50.82 8.98
N GLU A 169 -10.95 49.57 9.43
CA GLU A 169 -10.08 49.10 10.52
C GLU A 169 -8.60 49.14 10.14
N LEU A 170 -8.25 48.71 8.93
CA LEU A 170 -6.88 48.75 8.41
C LEU A 170 -6.36 50.18 8.30
N LEU A 171 -7.17 51.11 7.79
CA LEU A 171 -6.81 52.52 7.67
C LEU A 171 -6.68 53.19 9.04
N ASN A 172 -7.55 52.87 10.00
CA ASN A 172 -7.44 53.33 11.39
C ASN A 172 -6.15 52.82 12.02
N PHE A 173 -5.85 51.53 11.90
CA PHE A 173 -4.61 50.92 12.39
C PHE A 173 -3.38 51.58 11.75
N CYS A 174 -3.38 51.80 10.43
CA CYS A 174 -2.29 52.49 9.75
C CYS A 174 -2.13 53.92 10.29
N SER A 175 -3.23 54.64 10.52
CA SER A 175 -3.18 55.99 11.11
C SER A 175 -2.64 55.98 12.54
N GLU A 176 -2.96 54.97 13.35
CA GLU A 176 -2.46 54.84 14.73
C GLU A 176 -0.97 54.48 14.79
N GLN A 177 -0.50 53.65 13.84
CA GLN A 177 0.89 53.20 13.76
C GLN A 177 1.81 54.12 12.93
N GLU A 178 1.27 55.22 12.38
CA GLU A 178 1.96 56.09 11.40
C GLU A 178 2.46 55.33 10.15
N TRP A 179 1.67 54.38 9.67
CA TRP A 179 1.91 53.59 8.45
C TRP A 179 1.00 54.06 7.31
N LEU A 180 1.32 53.63 6.09
CA LEU A 180 0.61 54.04 4.87
C LEU A 180 0.22 52.80 4.05
N CYS A 181 -0.97 52.83 3.47
CA CYS A 181 -1.38 51.86 2.45
C CYS A 181 -0.90 52.38 1.08
N ALA A 182 0.24 51.89 0.62
CA ALA A 182 0.98 52.47 -0.49
C ALA A 182 0.22 52.42 -1.82
N ASP A 183 -0.54 51.34 -2.05
CA ASP A 183 -1.40 51.16 -3.21
C ASP A 183 -2.57 52.16 -3.23
N ILE A 184 -3.25 52.38 -2.10
CA ILE A 184 -4.32 53.38 -1.99
C ILE A 184 -3.78 54.80 -2.26
N GLU A 185 -2.62 55.14 -1.71
CA GLU A 185 -2.00 56.47 -1.87
C GLU A 185 -1.49 56.73 -3.30
N LYS A 186 -0.97 55.71 -3.99
CA LYS A 186 -0.41 55.87 -5.36
C LYS A 186 -1.45 55.69 -6.47
N LEU A 187 -2.32 54.70 -6.35
CA LEU A 187 -3.31 54.38 -7.38
C LEU A 187 -4.56 55.25 -7.21
N GLY A 188 -4.90 55.60 -5.96
CA GLY A 188 -6.11 56.31 -5.60
C GLY A 188 -7.23 55.36 -5.19
N LEU A 189 -8.05 55.80 -4.23
CA LEU A 189 -9.13 55.03 -3.61
C LEU A 189 -10.23 54.56 -4.60
N GLY A 190 -10.30 55.16 -5.80
CA GLY A 190 -11.24 54.83 -6.88
C GLY A 190 -10.58 54.36 -8.17
N SER A 191 -9.38 53.78 -8.10
CA SER A 191 -8.55 53.46 -9.27
C SER A 191 -9.05 52.31 -10.15
N ASN A 192 -10.18 51.67 -9.83
CA ASN A 192 -10.69 50.43 -10.46
C ASN A 192 -9.62 49.34 -10.67
N SER A 193 -8.50 49.43 -9.95
CA SER A 193 -7.42 48.46 -9.98
C SER A 193 -7.74 47.38 -8.97
N TYR A 194 -7.62 46.12 -9.34
CA TYR A 194 -7.86 44.99 -8.47
C TYR A 194 -6.90 43.85 -8.80
N THR A 195 -6.54 43.07 -7.78
CA THR A 195 -5.67 41.90 -7.94
C THR A 195 -6.47 40.62 -8.08
N PHE A 196 -7.72 40.63 -7.64
CA PHE A 196 -8.59 39.46 -7.61
C PHE A 196 -10.07 39.85 -7.73
N VAL A 197 -10.93 39.01 -8.32
CA VAL A 197 -12.39 39.18 -8.31
C VAL A 197 -13.00 38.06 -7.46
N SER A 198 -13.66 38.42 -6.37
CA SER A 198 -14.22 37.46 -5.42
C SER A 198 -15.46 36.75 -5.99
N ASP A 199 -15.34 35.45 -6.26
CA ASP A 199 -16.44 34.57 -6.67
C ASP A 199 -17.60 34.55 -5.66
N ALA A 200 -17.28 34.72 -4.36
CA ALA A 200 -18.22 34.59 -3.24
C ALA A 200 -18.97 35.88 -2.92
N HIS A 201 -18.32 37.04 -3.10
CA HIS A 201 -18.86 38.35 -2.72
C HIS A 201 -19.23 39.21 -3.93
N GLY A 202 -18.76 38.86 -5.13
CA GLY A 202 -19.09 39.59 -6.35
C GLY A 202 -18.40 40.96 -6.45
N CYS A 203 -17.35 41.20 -5.67
CA CYS A 203 -16.56 42.43 -5.66
C CYS A 203 -15.14 42.17 -6.17
N GLU A 204 -14.59 43.18 -6.85
CA GLU A 204 -13.17 43.31 -7.12
C GLU A 204 -12.46 43.48 -5.77
N ARG A 205 -11.38 42.75 -5.50
CA ARG A 205 -10.59 42.82 -4.27
C ARG A 205 -9.16 43.23 -4.60
N LEU A 206 -8.62 44.04 -3.70
CA LEU A 206 -7.25 44.57 -3.77
C LEU A 206 -6.40 43.82 -2.74
N ASP A 207 -5.29 43.24 -3.21
CA ASP A 207 -4.15 42.96 -2.35
C ASP A 207 -3.56 44.32 -1.97
N HIS A 208 -3.32 44.51 -0.67
CA HIS A 208 -2.77 45.76 -0.18
C HIS A 208 -1.26 45.65 0.03
N CYS A 209 -0.59 46.79 -0.12
CA CYS A 209 0.81 47.00 0.18
C CYS A 209 0.91 48.04 1.30
N VAL A 210 0.94 47.57 2.55
CA VAL A 210 1.09 48.44 3.72
C VAL A 210 2.57 48.63 4.02
N VAL A 211 2.98 49.87 4.22
CA VAL A 211 4.39 50.25 4.43
C VAL A 211 4.54 51.21 5.60
N THR A 212 5.67 51.12 6.29
CA THR A 212 6.06 52.14 7.28
C THR A 212 6.42 53.46 6.60
N GLN A 213 6.39 54.57 7.34
CA GLN A 213 6.75 55.90 6.83
C GLN A 213 8.15 55.95 6.18
N SER A 214 9.13 55.25 6.77
CA SER A 214 10.49 55.16 6.20
C SER A 214 10.54 54.31 4.93
N ALA A 215 9.70 53.28 4.81
CA ALA A 215 9.58 52.47 3.60
C ALA A 215 8.85 53.22 2.48
N TRP A 216 7.86 54.05 2.79
CA TRP A 216 7.13 54.85 1.80
C TRP A 216 8.04 55.70 0.91
N LEU A 217 9.07 56.33 1.49
CA LEU A 217 10.06 57.15 0.75
C LEU A 217 10.85 56.35 -0.31
N THR A 218 10.82 55.03 -0.25
CA THR A 218 11.50 54.13 -1.18
C THR A 218 10.60 53.56 -2.26
N VAL A 219 9.27 53.68 -2.12
CA VAL A 219 8.29 53.18 -3.09
C VAL A 219 8.24 54.12 -4.28
N THR A 220 8.86 53.71 -5.40
CA THR A 220 8.94 54.53 -6.60
C THR A 220 7.69 54.45 -7.48
N ASP A 221 7.07 53.27 -7.56
CA ASP A 221 5.95 52.96 -8.46
C ASP A 221 5.18 51.73 -7.97
N ILE A 222 3.88 51.65 -8.28
CA ILE A 222 3.01 50.48 -8.04
C ILE A 222 2.25 50.22 -9.35
N LYS A 223 2.40 49.01 -9.92
CA LYS A 223 1.83 48.64 -11.22
C LYS A 223 0.98 47.37 -11.13
N ALA A 224 -0.22 47.41 -11.68
CA ALA A 224 -0.93 46.22 -12.13
C ALA A 224 -0.31 45.71 -13.45
N ILE A 225 -0.38 44.40 -13.73
CA ILE A 225 0.24 43.78 -14.93
C ILE A 225 -0.42 44.23 -16.25
N ILE A 226 -1.66 44.70 -16.17
CA ILE A 226 -2.42 45.22 -17.31
C ILE A 226 -2.26 46.75 -17.33
N PRO A 227 -1.90 47.36 -18.48
CA PRO A 227 -1.89 48.82 -18.61
C PRO A 227 -3.27 49.41 -18.28
N PRO A 228 -3.35 50.59 -17.64
CA PRO A 228 -4.62 51.18 -17.23
C PRO A 228 -5.57 51.49 -18.40
N GLU A 229 -5.06 51.58 -19.63
CA GLU A 229 -5.84 51.78 -20.86
C GLU A 229 -6.38 50.46 -21.47
N ILE A 230 -6.07 49.31 -20.88
CA ILE A 230 -6.51 47.99 -21.35
C ILE A 230 -7.31 47.32 -20.22
N GLU A 231 -8.50 46.85 -20.54
CA GLU A 231 -9.40 46.18 -19.61
C GLU A 231 -9.56 44.70 -19.97
N VAL A 232 -9.86 43.84 -18.98
CA VAL A 232 -10.22 42.44 -19.24
C VAL A 232 -11.70 42.39 -19.60
N ALA A 233 -12.00 42.08 -20.85
CA ALA A 233 -13.35 42.01 -21.39
C ALA A 233 -14.00 40.62 -21.19
N TYR A 234 -13.21 39.54 -21.24
CA TYR A 234 -13.70 38.18 -21.00
C TYR A 234 -12.75 37.40 -20.12
N HIS A 235 -13.31 36.73 -19.11
CA HIS A 235 -12.61 35.78 -18.25
C HIS A 235 -13.03 34.36 -18.65
N ASN A 236 -12.23 33.71 -19.51
CA ASN A 236 -12.59 32.44 -20.14
C ASN A 236 -12.09 31.21 -19.35
N GLY A 237 -10.97 31.34 -18.64
CA GLY A 237 -10.39 30.28 -17.82
C GLY A 237 -9.13 30.75 -17.09
N PRO A 238 -8.52 29.89 -16.24
CA PRO A 238 -7.43 30.30 -15.36
C PRO A 238 -6.16 30.75 -16.11
N ASN A 239 -6.03 30.33 -17.38
CA ASN A 239 -4.93 30.66 -18.27
C ASN A 239 -5.42 31.32 -19.59
N SER A 240 -6.67 31.81 -19.66
CA SER A 240 -7.24 32.38 -20.88
C SER A 240 -8.20 33.54 -20.58
N CYS A 241 -7.91 34.71 -21.14
CA CYS A 241 -8.77 35.88 -21.08
C CYS A 241 -8.76 36.63 -22.41
N ILE A 242 -9.75 37.50 -22.62
CA ILE A 242 -9.78 38.43 -23.74
C ILE A 242 -9.68 39.83 -23.16
N ILE A 243 -8.70 40.59 -23.64
CA ILE A 243 -8.45 41.98 -23.27
C ILE A 243 -8.99 42.93 -24.34
N SER A 244 -9.42 44.12 -23.92
CA SER A 244 -10.10 45.12 -24.75
C SER A 244 -9.55 46.51 -24.42
N GLY A 245 -9.28 47.31 -25.44
CA GLY A 245 -8.70 48.65 -25.26
C GLY A 245 -8.37 49.34 -26.59
N PRO A 246 -7.81 50.56 -26.56
CA PRO A 246 -7.49 51.33 -27.75
C PRO A 246 -6.46 50.63 -28.63
N ALA A 247 -6.65 50.71 -29.96
CA ALA A 247 -5.86 49.96 -30.93
C ALA A 247 -4.34 50.16 -30.82
N ASP A 248 -3.88 51.38 -30.50
CA ASP A 248 -2.45 51.68 -30.43
C ASP A 248 -1.80 51.18 -29.13
N HIS A 249 -2.54 51.19 -28.01
CA HIS A 249 -2.10 50.60 -26.74
C HIS A 249 -2.11 49.07 -26.83
N MET A 250 -3.15 48.50 -27.46
CA MET A 250 -3.22 47.06 -27.74
C MET A 250 -2.06 46.56 -28.60
N LYS A 251 -1.67 47.28 -29.67
CA LYS A 251 -0.52 46.89 -30.51
C LYS A 251 0.77 46.84 -29.70
N THR A 252 1.01 47.86 -28.86
CA THR A 252 2.21 47.95 -28.03
C THR A 252 2.24 46.80 -27.02
N PHE A 253 1.11 46.54 -26.36
CA PHE A 253 1.01 45.50 -25.35
C PHE A 253 1.11 44.08 -25.96
N ILE A 254 0.53 43.83 -27.14
CA ILE A 254 0.67 42.54 -27.84
C ILE A 254 2.14 42.25 -28.15
N ILE A 255 2.91 43.26 -28.60
CA ILE A 255 4.35 43.09 -28.85
C ILE A 255 5.08 42.70 -27.56
N GLU A 256 4.74 43.34 -26.44
CA GLU A 256 5.32 42.99 -25.13
C GLU A 256 4.95 41.57 -24.66
N LEU A 257 3.71 41.13 -24.89
CA LEU A 257 3.23 39.79 -24.53
C LEU A 257 3.94 38.72 -25.37
N ILE A 258 4.06 38.93 -26.69
CA ILE A 258 4.78 38.02 -27.59
C ILE A 258 6.28 37.93 -27.20
N ALA A 259 6.91 39.06 -26.85
CA ALA A 259 8.30 39.09 -26.38
C ALA A 259 8.50 38.32 -25.05
N LYS A 260 7.43 38.11 -24.29
CA LYS A 260 7.40 37.33 -23.05
C LYS A 260 6.89 35.89 -23.26
N GLU A 261 6.84 35.42 -24.51
CA GLU A 261 6.39 34.08 -24.90
C GLU A 261 4.92 33.76 -24.52
N ILE A 262 4.07 34.78 -24.38
CA ILE A 262 2.64 34.62 -24.09
C ILE A 262 1.87 34.48 -25.42
N SER A 263 1.04 33.43 -25.53
CA SER A 263 0.19 33.20 -26.72
C SER A 263 -0.90 34.26 -26.83
N VAL A 264 -1.00 34.89 -28.00
CA VAL A 264 -1.99 35.93 -28.28
C VAL A 264 -2.65 35.68 -29.63
N GLU A 265 -3.98 35.63 -29.66
CA GLU A 265 -4.78 35.57 -30.88
C GLU A 265 -5.63 36.85 -31.03
N LYS A 266 -5.66 37.43 -32.23
CA LYS A 266 -6.46 38.61 -32.52
C LYS A 266 -7.87 38.22 -32.93
N MET A 267 -8.86 38.68 -32.17
CA MET A 267 -10.28 38.49 -32.48
C MET A 267 -10.81 39.59 -33.42
N PRO A 268 -11.65 39.27 -34.43
CA PRO A 268 -12.29 40.27 -35.27
C PRO A 268 -13.38 41.03 -34.50
N SER A 269 -13.11 42.28 -34.11
CA SER A 269 -14.03 43.13 -33.35
C SER A 269 -14.51 44.39 -34.10
N HIS A 270 -14.19 44.53 -35.38
CA HIS A 270 -14.46 45.75 -36.18
C HIS A 270 -13.92 47.04 -35.53
N ASP A 271 -12.77 46.94 -34.85
CA ASP A 271 -12.11 48.04 -34.12
C ASP A 271 -12.95 48.67 -33.00
N ILE A 272 -13.89 47.91 -32.43
CA ILE A 272 -14.69 48.30 -31.26
C ILE A 272 -14.19 47.54 -30.02
N ALA A 273 -13.94 48.27 -28.94
CA ALA A 273 -13.56 47.74 -27.64
C ALA A 273 -14.81 47.28 -26.84
N TYR A 274 -15.40 46.16 -27.23
CA TYR A 274 -16.56 45.60 -26.52
C TYR A 274 -16.23 45.24 -25.07
N HIS A 275 -17.25 45.25 -24.20
CA HIS A 275 -17.17 44.93 -22.77
C HIS A 275 -16.10 45.72 -22.01
N SER A 276 -15.99 47.02 -22.33
CA SER A 276 -15.04 47.94 -21.71
C SER A 276 -15.67 49.31 -21.44
N SER A 277 -14.99 50.14 -20.66
CA SER A 277 -15.41 51.52 -20.40
C SER A 277 -15.58 52.35 -21.69
N TYR A 278 -14.88 52.00 -22.77
CA TYR A 278 -14.92 52.72 -24.06
C TYR A 278 -16.27 52.66 -24.79
N ILE A 279 -17.16 51.74 -24.42
CA ILE A 279 -18.52 51.66 -24.98
C ILE A 279 -19.61 52.20 -24.04
N THR A 280 -19.23 52.77 -22.89
CA THR A 280 -20.16 53.27 -21.86
C THR A 280 -21.09 54.36 -22.38
N GLU A 281 -20.61 55.24 -23.26
CA GLU A 281 -21.43 56.31 -23.87
C GLU A 281 -22.61 55.77 -24.70
N ALA A 282 -22.49 54.54 -25.24
CA ALA A 282 -23.58 53.89 -25.96
C ALA A 282 -24.68 53.34 -25.02
N GLY A 283 -24.35 53.12 -23.74
CA GLY A 283 -25.22 52.52 -22.72
C GLY A 283 -26.57 53.23 -22.54
N PRO A 284 -26.61 54.55 -22.26
CA PRO A 284 -27.86 55.28 -22.07
C PRO A 284 -28.78 55.24 -23.30
N THR A 285 -28.21 55.35 -24.50
CA THR A 285 -28.95 55.30 -25.77
C THR A 285 -29.50 53.90 -26.04
N LEU A 286 -28.67 52.86 -25.86
CA LEU A 286 -29.08 51.47 -25.98
C LEU A 286 -30.23 51.14 -25.02
N LYS A 287 -30.09 51.52 -23.75
CA LYS A 287 -31.12 51.33 -22.71
C LYS A 287 -32.44 51.99 -23.07
N LYS A 288 -32.40 53.21 -23.62
CA LYS A 288 -33.60 53.94 -24.07
C LYS A 288 -34.36 53.16 -25.14
N TYR A 289 -33.68 52.62 -26.13
CA TYR A 289 -34.31 51.82 -27.19
C TYR A 289 -34.75 50.44 -26.69
N LEU A 290 -33.95 49.76 -25.87
CA LEU A 290 -34.30 48.47 -25.29
C LEU A 290 -35.53 48.56 -24.39
N LYS A 291 -35.78 49.69 -23.71
CA LYS A 291 -37.03 49.91 -22.95
C LYS A 291 -38.27 49.96 -23.84
N GLN A 292 -38.13 50.33 -25.11
CA GLN A 292 -39.24 50.30 -26.08
C GLN A 292 -39.48 48.88 -26.59
N VAL A 293 -38.41 48.09 -26.75
CA VAL A 293 -38.48 46.69 -27.22
C VAL A 293 -38.91 45.72 -26.11
N ILE A 294 -38.49 45.98 -24.88
CA ILE A 294 -38.76 45.16 -23.68
C ILE A 294 -39.56 46.03 -22.67
N PRO A 295 -40.83 46.35 -22.97
CA PRO A 295 -41.64 47.19 -22.10
C PRO A 295 -42.01 46.48 -20.79
N ILE A 296 -42.13 45.15 -20.80
CA ILE A 296 -42.45 44.33 -19.63
C ILE A 296 -41.41 43.21 -19.52
N PRO A 297 -40.45 43.31 -18.60
CA PRO A 297 -39.39 42.31 -18.46
C PRO A 297 -39.94 41.00 -17.88
N LYS A 298 -39.39 39.86 -18.32
CA LYS A 298 -39.75 38.53 -17.82
C LYS A 298 -38.72 38.01 -16.81
N LEU A 299 -39.16 37.17 -15.88
CA LEU A 299 -38.29 36.52 -14.90
C LEU A 299 -37.37 35.50 -15.59
N ARG A 300 -36.08 35.53 -15.25
CA ARG A 300 -35.08 34.54 -15.67
C ARG A 300 -35.22 33.30 -14.78
N SER A 301 -35.16 32.11 -15.38
CA SER A 301 -35.13 30.87 -14.60
C SER A 301 -33.78 30.66 -13.94
N GLU A 302 -33.74 29.95 -12.81
CA GLU A 302 -32.48 29.56 -12.12
C GLU A 302 -31.52 28.72 -12.99
N LYS A 303 -32.04 28.08 -14.05
CA LYS A 303 -31.23 27.35 -15.05
C LYS A 303 -30.37 28.27 -15.93
N TRP A 304 -30.70 29.56 -16.01
CA TRP A 304 -29.94 30.53 -16.81
C TRP A 304 -28.88 31.19 -15.93
N LEU A 305 -27.66 30.65 -16.01
CA LEU A 305 -26.48 31.25 -15.36
C LEU A 305 -26.07 32.51 -16.13
N SER A 306 -25.97 33.65 -15.43
CA SER A 306 -25.57 34.93 -16.04
C SER A 306 -24.06 35.01 -16.15
N THR A 307 -23.53 35.32 -17.33
CA THR A 307 -22.10 35.58 -17.53
C THR A 307 -21.74 37.06 -17.46
N SER A 308 -22.68 37.93 -17.09
CA SER A 308 -22.47 39.39 -16.96
C SER A 308 -22.79 39.94 -15.57
N ILE A 309 -23.17 39.05 -14.63
CA ILE A 309 -23.48 39.40 -13.23
C ILE A 309 -22.95 38.29 -12.34
N LEU A 310 -22.09 38.65 -11.37
CA LEU A 310 -21.51 37.70 -10.42
C LEU A 310 -22.59 37.01 -9.57
N ARG A 311 -22.35 35.74 -9.20
CA ARG A 311 -23.36 34.91 -8.54
C ARG A 311 -23.86 35.51 -7.22
N ALA A 312 -23.01 36.20 -6.47
CA ALA A 312 -23.38 36.89 -5.23
C ALA A 312 -24.50 37.92 -5.44
N LEU A 313 -24.44 38.65 -6.56
CA LEU A 313 -25.40 39.71 -6.94
C LEU A 313 -26.63 39.17 -7.70
N SER A 314 -26.66 37.87 -8.01
CA SER A 314 -27.75 37.24 -8.78
C SER A 314 -29.11 37.22 -8.06
N ARG A 315 -29.14 37.53 -6.75
CA ARG A 315 -30.37 37.57 -5.93
C ARG A 315 -31.12 38.90 -6.03
N ASP A 316 -30.49 39.95 -6.55
CA ASP A 316 -31.11 41.27 -6.73
C ASP A 316 -32.28 41.23 -7.70
N HIS A 317 -33.30 42.04 -7.42
CA HIS A 317 -34.51 42.08 -8.24
C HIS A 317 -34.21 42.44 -9.71
N HIS A 318 -33.22 43.31 -9.94
CA HIS A 318 -32.76 43.70 -11.27
C HIS A 318 -32.02 42.57 -12.02
N ALA A 319 -31.27 41.72 -11.31
CA ALA A 319 -30.55 40.59 -11.90
C ALA A 319 -31.46 39.40 -12.25
N LYS A 320 -32.60 39.27 -11.56
CA LYS A 320 -33.60 38.21 -11.81
C LYS A 320 -34.43 38.41 -13.08
N MET A 321 -34.46 39.61 -13.63
CA MET A 321 -35.33 39.97 -14.76
C MET A 321 -34.51 40.11 -16.04
N SER A 322 -34.99 39.54 -17.15
CA SER A 322 -34.47 39.82 -18.49
C SER A 322 -34.98 41.18 -18.97
N SER A 323 -34.44 42.23 -18.37
CA SER A 323 -34.86 43.63 -18.56
C SER A 323 -33.95 44.39 -19.53
N ALA A 324 -34.40 45.56 -19.97
CA ALA A 324 -33.56 46.49 -20.73
C ALA A 324 -32.28 46.86 -19.96
N ASP A 325 -32.39 47.01 -18.64
CA ASP A 325 -31.25 47.26 -17.74
C ASP A 325 -30.27 46.08 -17.75
N TYR A 326 -30.76 44.84 -17.65
CA TYR A 326 -29.94 43.63 -17.69
C TYR A 326 -29.19 43.47 -19.02
N HIS A 327 -29.88 43.65 -20.15
CA HIS A 327 -29.26 43.53 -21.48
C HIS A 327 -28.26 44.65 -21.77
N THR A 328 -28.53 45.86 -21.25
CA THR A 328 -27.56 46.97 -21.32
C THR A 328 -26.32 46.65 -20.47
N ASN A 329 -26.51 46.11 -19.26
CA ASN A 329 -25.41 45.67 -18.41
C ASN A 329 -24.58 44.57 -19.10
N SER A 330 -25.24 43.57 -19.69
CA SER A 330 -24.55 42.48 -20.39
C SER A 330 -23.74 42.95 -21.59
N PHE A 331 -24.07 44.09 -22.18
CA PHE A 331 -23.31 44.69 -23.28
C PHE A 331 -22.09 45.48 -22.78
N LEU A 332 -22.21 46.13 -21.63
CA LEU A 332 -21.19 47.02 -21.07
C LEU A 332 -20.19 46.29 -20.17
N SER A 333 -20.66 45.35 -19.36
CA SER A 333 -19.85 44.67 -18.35
C SER A 333 -18.97 43.56 -18.96
N PRO A 334 -17.84 43.24 -18.32
CA PRO A 334 -17.03 42.08 -18.63
C PRO A 334 -17.82 40.76 -18.57
N VAL A 335 -17.37 39.78 -19.36
CA VAL A 335 -17.95 38.44 -19.43
C VAL A 335 -17.19 37.49 -18.49
N ILE A 336 -17.84 37.08 -17.40
CA ILE A 336 -17.35 36.14 -16.38
C ILE A 336 -17.71 34.68 -16.73
N PHE A 337 -17.07 34.17 -17.79
CA PHE A 337 -17.39 32.85 -18.34
C PHE A 337 -16.89 31.71 -17.45
N GLU A 338 -15.65 31.77 -16.98
CA GLU A 338 -15.05 30.73 -16.13
C GLU A 338 -15.88 30.49 -14.85
N GLU A 339 -16.24 31.58 -14.16
CA GLU A 339 -16.98 31.57 -12.90
C GLU A 339 -18.33 30.87 -13.08
N SER A 340 -18.99 31.14 -14.21
CA SER A 340 -20.25 30.53 -14.58
C SER A 340 -20.08 29.07 -15.01
N ALA A 341 -19.02 28.76 -15.76
CA ALA A 341 -18.73 27.43 -16.26
C ALA A 341 -18.36 26.44 -15.13
N ARG A 342 -17.67 26.89 -14.08
CA ARG A 342 -17.35 26.06 -12.89
C ARG A 342 -18.58 25.57 -12.12
N LEU A 343 -19.77 26.12 -12.41
CA LEU A 343 -21.03 25.66 -11.82
C LEU A 343 -21.63 24.46 -12.58
N ILE A 344 -21.09 24.14 -13.76
CA ILE A 344 -21.48 22.98 -14.56
C ILE A 344 -20.90 21.71 -13.89
N PRO A 345 -21.68 20.63 -13.73
CA PRO A 345 -21.19 19.37 -13.18
C PRO A 345 -20.06 18.75 -14.02
N ASP A 346 -19.10 18.08 -13.35
CA ASP A 346 -17.90 17.52 -14.00
C ASP A 346 -18.21 16.46 -15.08
N ASN A 347 -19.35 15.78 -15.01
CA ASN A 347 -19.80 14.74 -15.97
C ASN A 347 -20.91 15.24 -16.92
N ALA A 348 -21.04 16.55 -17.10
CA ALA A 348 -22.08 17.13 -17.94
C ALA A 348 -21.83 16.89 -19.44
N ILE A 349 -22.92 16.93 -20.21
CA ILE A 349 -22.88 17.01 -21.68
C ILE A 349 -23.09 18.48 -22.07
N ILE A 350 -22.09 19.09 -22.69
CA ILE A 350 -22.06 20.49 -23.06
C ILE A 350 -22.27 20.63 -24.56
N ILE A 351 -23.37 21.27 -24.95
CA ILE A 351 -23.74 21.50 -26.35
C ILE A 351 -23.41 22.94 -26.71
N GLU A 352 -22.47 23.14 -27.63
CA GLU A 352 -22.08 24.47 -28.08
C GLU A 352 -22.94 24.91 -29.28
N ILE A 353 -23.74 25.96 -29.05
CA ILE A 353 -24.63 26.54 -30.04
C ILE A 353 -23.98 27.81 -30.60
N GLY A 354 -23.26 27.65 -31.70
CA GLY A 354 -22.60 28.74 -32.40
C GLY A 354 -22.27 28.34 -33.85
N PRO A 355 -21.86 29.30 -34.70
CA PRO A 355 -21.48 29.01 -36.08
C PRO A 355 -20.13 28.27 -36.22
N HIS A 356 -19.40 28.09 -35.11
CA HIS A 356 -18.16 27.33 -34.99
C HIS A 356 -17.91 27.00 -33.51
N GLY A 357 -17.19 25.91 -33.22
CA GLY A 357 -16.84 25.45 -31.88
C GLY A 357 -15.66 26.21 -31.25
N LEU A 358 -15.82 27.52 -31.01
CA LEU A 358 -14.74 28.38 -30.51
C LEU A 358 -14.35 28.08 -29.05
N LEU A 359 -15.27 27.54 -28.25
CA LEU A 359 -15.05 27.32 -26.82
C LEU A 359 -14.38 25.97 -26.50
N GLN A 360 -14.04 25.18 -27.52
CA GLN A 360 -13.55 23.82 -27.35
C GLN A 360 -12.27 23.75 -26.48
N GLU A 361 -11.26 24.57 -26.78
CA GLU A 361 -10.01 24.57 -26.01
C GLU A 361 -10.21 25.04 -24.57
N ILE A 362 -11.06 26.06 -24.39
CA ILE A 362 -11.41 26.62 -23.08
C ILE A 362 -12.11 25.57 -22.21
N LEU A 363 -13.15 24.90 -22.76
CA LEU A 363 -13.93 23.89 -22.04
C LEU A 363 -13.10 22.64 -21.73
N ASN A 364 -12.22 22.22 -22.65
CA ASN A 364 -11.29 21.11 -22.38
C ASN A 364 -10.33 21.43 -21.22
N GLY A 365 -9.83 22.66 -21.16
CA GLY A 365 -8.99 23.14 -20.06
C GLY A 365 -9.71 23.15 -18.71
N LEU A 366 -11.00 23.54 -18.70
CA LEU A 366 -11.80 23.62 -17.48
C LEU A 366 -12.20 22.24 -16.93
N PHE A 367 -12.59 21.29 -17.79
CA PHE A 367 -13.18 20.01 -17.35
C PHE A 367 -12.26 18.78 -17.49
N LYS A 368 -10.99 18.93 -17.91
CA LYS A 368 -9.97 17.85 -17.97
C LYS A 368 -10.47 16.52 -18.56
N ASN A 369 -11.28 16.59 -19.63
CA ASN A 369 -11.91 15.45 -20.32
C ASN A 369 -13.00 14.68 -19.56
N ASN A 370 -13.46 15.14 -18.38
CA ASN A 370 -14.57 14.49 -17.66
C ASN A 370 -15.95 14.83 -18.26
N ALA A 371 -16.10 16.02 -18.86
CA ALA A 371 -17.33 16.46 -19.52
C ALA A 371 -17.29 16.17 -21.03
N ILE A 372 -18.44 15.84 -21.61
CA ILE A 372 -18.57 15.59 -23.06
C ILE A 372 -18.96 16.90 -23.74
N HIS A 373 -18.05 17.48 -24.53
CA HIS A 373 -18.33 18.69 -25.32
C HIS A 373 -18.67 18.34 -26.78
N VAL A 374 -19.77 18.90 -27.29
CA VAL A 374 -20.26 18.65 -28.65
C VAL A 374 -20.59 19.98 -29.35
N PRO A 375 -19.76 20.44 -30.31
CA PRO A 375 -20.11 21.54 -31.19
C PRO A 375 -21.12 21.10 -32.25
N LEU A 376 -22.07 21.98 -32.60
CA LEU A 376 -23.12 21.66 -33.58
C LEU A 376 -22.79 22.04 -35.02
N VAL A 377 -21.85 22.97 -35.21
CA VAL A 377 -21.46 23.53 -36.51
C VAL A 377 -19.96 23.74 -36.51
N ASP A 378 -19.33 23.50 -37.66
CA ASP A 378 -17.93 23.83 -37.88
C ASP A 378 -17.79 24.65 -39.18
N ARG A 379 -17.29 25.88 -39.02
CA ARG A 379 -17.03 26.82 -40.12
C ARG A 379 -16.06 26.27 -41.17
N ILE A 380 -15.15 25.37 -40.79
CA ILE A 380 -14.15 24.78 -41.70
C ILE A 380 -14.74 23.59 -42.45
N HIS A 381 -15.77 22.93 -41.90
CA HIS A 381 -16.32 21.70 -42.45
C HIS A 381 -17.14 21.94 -43.73
N ALA A 382 -16.87 21.14 -44.77
CA ALA A 382 -17.47 21.30 -46.10
C ALA A 382 -19.00 21.04 -46.12
N ASN A 383 -19.51 20.19 -45.23
CA ASN A 383 -20.94 19.86 -45.14
C ASN A 383 -21.43 19.92 -43.68
N ASN A 384 -21.99 21.05 -43.29
CA ASN A 384 -22.46 21.25 -41.92
C ASN A 384 -23.73 20.45 -41.57
N VAL A 385 -24.50 19.97 -42.55
CA VAL A 385 -25.63 19.06 -42.30
C VAL A 385 -25.13 17.71 -41.80
N GLN A 386 -24.09 17.18 -42.44
CA GLN A 386 -23.44 15.94 -42.00
C GLN A 386 -22.77 16.12 -40.63
N PHE A 387 -22.11 17.26 -40.40
CA PHE A 387 -21.50 17.57 -39.11
C PHE A 387 -22.53 17.58 -37.98
N LEU A 388 -23.68 18.22 -38.20
CA LEU A 388 -24.78 18.25 -37.24
C LEU A 388 -25.35 16.85 -36.96
N LEU A 389 -25.57 16.02 -37.99
CA LEU A 389 -26.03 14.64 -37.79
C LEU A 389 -25.02 13.78 -37.02
N THR A 390 -23.73 14.02 -37.25
CA THR A 390 -22.64 13.37 -36.50
C THR A 390 -22.64 13.82 -35.03
N ALA A 391 -22.83 15.11 -34.78
CA ALA A 391 -22.97 15.66 -33.43
C ALA A 391 -24.19 15.06 -32.70
N LEU A 392 -25.34 14.90 -33.37
CA LEU A 392 -26.51 14.23 -32.80
C LEU A 392 -26.23 12.74 -32.49
N GLY A 393 -25.46 12.05 -33.33
CA GLY A 393 -24.99 10.69 -33.04
C GLY A 393 -24.11 10.61 -31.79
N LYS A 394 -23.16 11.54 -31.64
CA LYS A 394 -22.33 11.65 -30.42
C LYS A 394 -23.17 11.91 -29.17
N LEU A 395 -24.20 12.74 -29.28
CA LEU A 395 -25.13 12.97 -28.17
C LEU A 395 -25.93 11.70 -27.81
N TYR A 396 -26.28 10.87 -28.80
CA TYR A 396 -26.91 9.56 -28.57
C TYR A 396 -25.98 8.58 -27.84
N GLU A 397 -24.72 8.48 -28.27
CA GLU A 397 -23.71 7.66 -27.59
C GLU A 397 -23.46 8.14 -26.15
N ALA A 398 -23.56 9.45 -25.91
CA ALA A 398 -23.48 10.06 -24.58
C ALA A 398 -24.74 9.81 -23.71
N GLY A 399 -25.78 9.17 -24.25
CA GLY A 399 -27.01 8.81 -23.52
C GLY A 399 -28.21 9.73 -23.76
N LEU A 400 -28.13 10.71 -24.68
CA LEU A 400 -29.26 11.58 -25.02
C LEU A 400 -30.06 11.04 -26.22
N ASN A 401 -31.36 10.84 -26.04
CA ASN A 401 -32.21 10.30 -27.09
C ASN A 401 -33.01 11.39 -27.82
N ALA A 402 -32.41 12.02 -28.83
CA ALA A 402 -33.08 13.04 -29.64
C ALA A 402 -34.15 12.42 -30.56
N HIS A 403 -35.30 13.08 -30.70
CA HIS A 403 -36.38 12.65 -31.60
C HIS A 403 -36.05 12.96 -33.07
N LEU A 404 -35.14 12.20 -33.66
CA LEU A 404 -34.68 12.38 -35.06
C LEU A 404 -35.82 12.31 -36.08
N ALA A 405 -36.96 11.68 -35.77
CA ALA A 405 -38.13 11.70 -36.65
C ALA A 405 -38.62 13.12 -36.99
N ASN A 406 -38.38 14.11 -36.11
CA ASN A 406 -38.82 15.49 -36.31
C ASN A 406 -38.03 16.26 -37.38
N ILE A 407 -36.85 15.78 -37.77
CA ILE A 407 -36.04 16.39 -38.86
C ILE A 407 -36.37 15.81 -40.24
N TYR A 408 -37.20 14.77 -40.30
CA TYR A 408 -37.68 14.14 -41.53
C TYR A 408 -39.17 14.40 -41.75
N PRO A 409 -39.69 14.26 -42.98
CA PRO A 409 -41.11 14.29 -43.24
C PRO A 409 -41.87 13.24 -42.40
N THR A 410 -43.06 13.59 -41.92
CA THR A 410 -43.91 12.71 -41.10
C THR A 410 -44.20 11.38 -41.82
N VAL A 411 -43.82 10.26 -41.21
CA VAL A 411 -44.14 8.92 -41.69
C VAL A 411 -45.60 8.60 -41.41
N LYS A 412 -46.32 8.07 -42.40
CA LYS A 412 -47.71 7.62 -42.24
C LYS A 412 -47.73 6.18 -41.74
N PHE A 413 -48.32 5.94 -40.58
CA PHE A 413 -48.57 4.60 -40.04
C PHE A 413 -49.99 4.12 -40.39
N PRO A 414 -50.24 2.80 -40.56
CA PRO A 414 -49.29 1.68 -40.41
C PRO A 414 -48.27 1.61 -41.56
N VAL A 415 -47.11 0.99 -41.31
CA VAL A 415 -46.07 0.77 -42.32
C VAL A 415 -46.55 -0.18 -43.43
N SER A 416 -45.88 -0.16 -44.59
CA SER A 416 -46.24 -1.01 -45.74
C SER A 416 -45.97 -2.50 -45.48
N GLN A 417 -46.77 -3.35 -46.12
CA GLN A 417 -46.55 -4.80 -46.16
C GLN A 417 -45.22 -5.08 -46.87
N GLY A 418 -44.27 -5.71 -46.17
CA GLY A 418 -42.89 -5.92 -46.64
C GLY A 418 -41.83 -5.13 -45.86
N THR A 419 -42.22 -4.27 -44.91
CA THR A 419 -41.28 -3.64 -43.97
C THR A 419 -40.60 -4.72 -43.11
N PRO A 420 -39.26 -4.78 -43.02
CA PRO A 420 -38.54 -5.80 -42.26
C PRO A 420 -38.91 -5.85 -40.77
N MET A 421 -38.94 -7.06 -40.20
CA MET A 421 -39.18 -7.28 -38.76
C MET A 421 -37.99 -6.81 -37.92
N LEU A 422 -38.20 -6.12 -36.80
CA LEU A 422 -37.09 -5.68 -35.94
C LEU A 422 -36.57 -6.77 -34.98
N ALA A 423 -37.38 -7.79 -34.68
CA ALA A 423 -37.10 -8.76 -33.61
C ALA A 423 -35.78 -9.52 -33.78
N HIS A 424 -35.33 -9.77 -35.01
CA HIS A 424 -34.08 -10.49 -35.30
C HIS A 424 -32.82 -9.62 -35.18
N LEU A 425 -32.97 -8.30 -35.00
CA LEU A 425 -31.86 -7.35 -34.85
C LEU A 425 -31.57 -7.02 -33.38
N VAL A 426 -32.40 -7.50 -32.45
CA VAL A 426 -32.23 -7.26 -31.01
C VAL A 426 -31.61 -8.50 -30.39
N GLU A 427 -30.35 -8.37 -30.00
CA GLU A 427 -29.59 -9.41 -29.29
C GLU A 427 -29.54 -9.09 -27.79
N TRP A 428 -29.52 -10.14 -26.98
CA TRP A 428 -29.34 -10.06 -25.53
C TRP A 428 -28.03 -10.76 -25.16
N ASP A 429 -27.39 -10.34 -24.06
CA ASP A 429 -26.25 -11.06 -23.52
C ASP A 429 -26.74 -12.36 -22.86
N HIS A 430 -26.53 -13.49 -23.56
CA HIS A 430 -26.87 -14.84 -23.10
C HIS A 430 -25.64 -15.60 -22.55
N ASN A 431 -24.57 -14.92 -22.12
CA ASN A 431 -23.37 -15.57 -21.60
C ASN A 431 -23.60 -16.28 -20.25
N GLU A 432 -24.53 -15.78 -19.43
CA GLU A 432 -24.88 -16.41 -18.17
C GLU A 432 -25.92 -17.52 -18.36
N ASN A 433 -25.58 -18.73 -17.95
CA ASN A 433 -26.52 -19.85 -17.90
C ASN A 433 -27.26 -19.84 -16.57
N TRP A 434 -28.57 -19.65 -16.60
CA TRP A 434 -29.40 -19.68 -15.41
C TRP A 434 -29.80 -21.12 -15.07
N PHE A 435 -29.82 -21.44 -13.78
CA PHE A 435 -30.29 -22.74 -13.31
C PHE A 435 -31.77 -22.92 -13.71
N MET A 436 -32.02 -23.79 -14.68
CA MET A 436 -33.36 -24.26 -14.95
C MET A 436 -33.71 -25.37 -13.97
N THR A 437 -34.78 -25.17 -13.19
CA THR A 437 -35.31 -26.18 -12.26
C THR A 437 -35.68 -27.44 -13.04
N SER A 438 -34.76 -28.40 -13.11
CA SER A 438 -35.10 -29.73 -13.62
C SER A 438 -35.92 -30.41 -12.53
N PHE A 439 -37.22 -30.61 -12.78
CA PHE A 439 -38.03 -31.53 -11.98
C PHE A 439 -37.48 -32.95 -12.18
N LYS A 440 -36.46 -33.34 -11.39
CA LYS A 440 -36.12 -34.74 -11.19
C LYS A 440 -37.28 -35.34 -10.39
N LYS A 441 -38.31 -35.81 -11.09
CA LYS A 441 -39.34 -36.68 -10.53
C LYS A 441 -38.65 -37.72 -9.64
N LEU A 442 -39.18 -37.93 -8.43
CA LEU A 442 -38.92 -39.09 -7.55
C LEU A 442 -39.25 -40.39 -8.31
N ASN A 443 -38.43 -40.73 -9.30
CA ASN A 443 -38.46 -42.04 -9.91
C ASN A 443 -37.65 -42.93 -8.98
N GLN A 444 -38.33 -43.87 -8.31
CA GLN A 444 -37.66 -44.94 -7.59
C GLN A 444 -36.57 -45.52 -8.51
N MET A 445 -35.32 -45.50 -8.06
CA MET A 445 -34.22 -45.98 -8.90
C MET A 445 -34.41 -47.48 -9.19
N SER A 446 -34.69 -47.80 -10.46
CA SER A 446 -34.72 -49.18 -10.96
C SER A 446 -33.30 -49.74 -11.06
N VAL A 447 -32.33 -48.89 -11.37
CA VAL A 447 -30.90 -49.19 -11.55
C VAL A 447 -30.18 -49.23 -10.20
N GLN A 448 -29.27 -50.19 -10.02
CA GLN A 448 -28.47 -50.39 -8.79
C GLN A 448 -27.25 -49.46 -8.69
N GLU A 449 -27.03 -48.63 -9.71
CA GLU A 449 -25.91 -47.69 -9.87
C GLU A 449 -26.44 -46.24 -9.87
N ARG A 450 -25.81 -45.36 -9.07
CA ARG A 450 -26.02 -43.90 -9.08
C ARG A 450 -24.70 -43.21 -9.40
N ARG A 451 -24.70 -42.31 -10.38
CA ARG A 451 -23.59 -41.38 -10.62
C ARG A 451 -23.84 -40.08 -9.87
N VAL A 452 -22.86 -39.67 -9.07
CA VAL A 452 -22.91 -38.47 -8.24
C VAL A 452 -21.78 -37.55 -8.67
N LYS A 453 -22.13 -36.42 -9.27
CA LYS A 453 -21.20 -35.37 -9.64
C LYS A 453 -21.23 -34.27 -8.58
N ILE A 454 -20.08 -33.94 -8.02
CA ILE A 454 -19.91 -32.89 -7.01
C ILE A 454 -19.03 -31.80 -7.60
N SER A 455 -19.61 -30.64 -7.85
CA SER A 455 -18.89 -29.47 -8.37
C SER A 455 -18.31 -28.65 -7.23
N VAL A 456 -16.97 -28.51 -7.21
CA VAL A 456 -16.23 -27.85 -6.12
C VAL A 456 -16.61 -26.37 -5.94
N ASN A 457 -17.10 -25.73 -7.00
CA ASN A 457 -17.49 -24.32 -7.01
C ASN A 457 -18.96 -24.07 -6.65
N SER A 458 -19.69 -25.10 -6.19
CA SER A 458 -21.09 -24.95 -5.79
C SER A 458 -21.22 -24.59 -4.31
N GLU A 459 -22.14 -23.68 -3.98
CA GLU A 459 -22.42 -23.27 -2.58
C GLU A 459 -22.76 -24.47 -1.67
N GLU A 460 -23.41 -25.50 -2.20
CA GLU A 460 -23.77 -26.72 -1.46
C GLU A 460 -22.56 -27.57 -1.05
N SER A 461 -21.45 -27.47 -1.78
CA SER A 461 -20.23 -28.27 -1.56
C SER A 461 -19.10 -27.52 -0.85
N ASP A 462 -19.23 -26.19 -0.68
CA ASP A 462 -18.18 -25.31 -0.16
C ASP A 462 -17.66 -25.76 1.21
N PHE A 463 -18.54 -26.28 2.06
CA PHE A 463 -18.14 -26.77 3.38
C PHE A 463 -17.13 -27.92 3.33
N LEU A 464 -17.10 -28.73 2.25
CA LEU A 464 -16.17 -29.84 2.06
C LEU A 464 -14.71 -29.36 1.97
N LEU A 465 -14.48 -28.13 1.50
CA LEU A 465 -13.15 -27.51 1.48
C LEU A 465 -12.57 -27.31 2.89
N GLY A 466 -13.41 -27.37 3.92
CA GLY A 466 -13.01 -27.33 5.31
C GLY A 466 -12.34 -28.61 5.82
N HIS A 467 -12.42 -29.72 5.09
CA HIS A 467 -11.80 -31.00 5.47
C HIS A 467 -10.36 -31.10 4.93
N VAL A 468 -9.44 -30.38 5.58
CA VAL A 468 -8.03 -30.33 5.21
C VAL A 468 -7.18 -31.23 6.12
N VAL A 469 -6.47 -32.18 5.51
CA VAL A 469 -5.59 -33.13 6.18
C VAL A 469 -4.21 -33.07 5.52
N ASP A 470 -3.20 -32.68 6.29
CA ASP A 470 -1.81 -32.49 5.84
C ASP A 470 -1.68 -31.57 4.62
N GLY A 471 -2.46 -30.48 4.63
CA GLY A 471 -2.52 -29.49 3.54
C GLY A 471 -3.26 -29.97 2.28
N ARG A 472 -3.85 -31.17 2.29
CA ARG A 472 -4.69 -31.68 1.20
C ARG A 472 -6.16 -31.53 1.57
N GLN A 473 -6.96 -31.03 0.64
CA GLN A 473 -8.42 -31.11 0.75
C GLN A 473 -8.83 -32.54 0.40
N LEU A 474 -9.22 -33.31 1.41
CA LEU A 474 -9.64 -34.70 1.23
C LEU A 474 -11.14 -34.78 1.33
N TYR A 475 -11.77 -35.58 0.48
CA TYR A 475 -13.18 -35.90 0.64
C TYR A 475 -13.37 -36.68 1.96
N PRO A 476 -14.26 -36.23 2.87
CA PRO A 476 -14.40 -36.84 4.18
C PRO A 476 -14.87 -38.30 4.09
N ALA A 477 -14.34 -39.17 4.95
CA ALA A 477 -14.77 -40.57 5.04
C ALA A 477 -16.28 -40.70 5.32
N THR A 478 -16.82 -39.77 6.09
CA THR A 478 -18.25 -39.68 6.42
C THR A 478 -19.10 -39.19 5.25
N GLY A 479 -18.52 -38.45 4.31
CA GLY A 479 -19.19 -38.04 3.07
C GLY A 479 -19.60 -39.23 2.22
N TYR A 480 -18.73 -40.24 2.11
CA TYR A 480 -19.03 -41.49 1.40
C TYR A 480 -20.23 -42.22 2.02
N LEU A 481 -20.30 -42.26 3.36
CA LEU A 481 -21.38 -42.92 4.09
C LEU A 481 -22.72 -42.22 3.85
N VAL A 482 -22.74 -40.88 3.91
CA VAL A 482 -23.93 -40.09 3.62
C VAL A 482 -24.36 -40.27 2.16
N MET A 483 -23.43 -40.31 1.20
CA MET A 483 -23.73 -40.56 -0.21
C MET A 483 -24.37 -41.94 -0.45
N VAL A 484 -23.88 -42.98 0.22
CA VAL A 484 -24.49 -44.32 0.18
C VAL A 484 -25.86 -44.31 0.83
N TRP A 485 -26.02 -43.60 1.95
CA TRP A 485 -27.28 -43.48 2.67
C TRP A 485 -28.36 -42.78 1.81
N GLU A 486 -28.02 -41.66 1.17
CA GLU A 486 -28.89 -40.99 0.20
C GLU A 486 -29.32 -41.92 -0.92
N THR A 487 -28.35 -42.63 -1.52
CA THR A 487 -28.60 -43.56 -2.63
C THR A 487 -29.54 -44.68 -2.19
N PHE A 488 -29.34 -45.21 -1.00
CA PHE A 488 -30.21 -46.23 -0.41
C PHE A 488 -31.62 -45.70 -0.14
N GLY A 489 -31.76 -44.45 0.34
CA GLY A 489 -33.06 -43.77 0.46
C GLY A 489 -33.79 -43.65 -0.87
N MET A 490 -33.09 -43.23 -1.94
CA MET A 490 -33.65 -43.15 -3.30
C MET A 490 -34.13 -44.52 -3.81
N MET A 491 -33.43 -45.60 -3.51
CA MET A 491 -33.85 -46.97 -3.86
C MET A 491 -35.10 -47.41 -3.10
N MET A 492 -35.23 -46.98 -1.85
CA MET A 492 -36.38 -47.25 -0.98
C MET A 492 -37.55 -46.29 -1.20
N GLY A 493 -37.37 -45.23 -1.99
CA GLY A 493 -38.39 -44.19 -2.21
C GLY A 493 -38.65 -43.31 -1.00
N GLN A 494 -37.66 -43.17 -0.10
CA GLN A 494 -37.75 -42.36 1.12
C GLN A 494 -36.60 -41.35 1.18
N PHE A 495 -36.81 -40.21 1.83
CA PHE A 495 -35.71 -39.30 2.12
C PHE A 495 -34.77 -39.94 3.13
N PHE A 496 -33.45 -39.80 2.92
CA PHE A 496 -32.47 -40.37 3.84
C PHE A 496 -32.58 -39.75 5.25
N THR A 497 -33.01 -38.50 5.33
CA THR A 497 -33.35 -37.78 6.58
C THR A 497 -34.54 -38.35 7.35
N GLU A 498 -35.20 -39.38 6.84
CA GLU A 498 -36.29 -40.12 7.50
C GLU A 498 -35.96 -41.61 7.66
N LEU A 499 -34.81 -42.06 7.15
CA LEU A 499 -34.46 -43.47 7.01
C LEU A 499 -33.39 -43.89 8.02
N SER A 500 -33.77 -44.65 9.04
CA SER A 500 -32.80 -45.22 9.99
C SER A 500 -32.04 -46.41 9.38
N VAL A 501 -30.71 -46.40 9.50
CA VAL A 501 -29.81 -47.34 8.79
C VAL A 501 -28.71 -47.90 9.69
N ILE A 502 -28.21 -49.07 9.28
CA ILE A 502 -27.01 -49.69 9.84
C ILE A 502 -26.03 -49.94 8.70
N PHE A 503 -24.81 -49.47 8.88
CA PHE A 503 -23.64 -49.84 8.10
C PHE A 503 -22.85 -50.93 8.81
N GLU A 504 -22.37 -51.93 8.09
CA GLU A 504 -21.56 -53.04 8.60
C GLU A 504 -20.35 -53.29 7.70
N ASP A 505 -19.21 -53.62 8.33
CA ASP A 505 -17.91 -53.87 7.70
C ASP A 505 -17.53 -52.85 6.61
N VAL A 506 -17.65 -51.55 6.95
CA VAL A 506 -17.23 -50.49 6.03
C VAL A 506 -15.72 -50.45 5.98
N ARG A 507 -15.17 -50.44 4.77
CA ARG A 507 -13.73 -50.34 4.51
C ARG A 507 -13.44 -49.20 3.55
N PHE A 508 -12.58 -48.29 3.96
CA PHE A 508 -12.06 -47.20 3.14
C PHE A 508 -10.73 -47.66 2.55
N GLN A 509 -10.69 -47.83 1.23
CA GLN A 509 -9.51 -48.32 0.51
C GLN A 509 -8.57 -47.16 0.17
N ARG A 510 -9.13 -45.99 -0.16
CA ARG A 510 -8.40 -44.81 -0.60
C ARG A 510 -9.16 -43.54 -0.22
N ALA A 511 -8.43 -42.46 0.06
CA ALA A 511 -9.01 -41.12 0.19
C ALA A 511 -9.01 -40.39 -1.16
N THR A 512 -10.10 -39.71 -1.51
CA THR A 512 -10.20 -38.89 -2.72
C THR A 512 -9.72 -37.46 -2.42
N ASN A 513 -8.85 -36.90 -3.26
CA ASN A 513 -8.47 -35.49 -3.17
C ASN A 513 -9.54 -34.63 -3.85
N ILE A 514 -9.93 -33.53 -3.23
CA ILE A 514 -10.79 -32.53 -3.86
C ILE A 514 -9.91 -31.63 -4.75
N PRO A 515 -10.16 -31.55 -6.06
CA PRO A 515 -9.38 -30.71 -6.96
C PRO A 515 -9.65 -29.22 -6.68
N LYS A 516 -8.67 -28.35 -6.97
CA LYS A 516 -8.86 -26.88 -6.81
C LYS A 516 -9.97 -26.33 -7.71
N ASN A 517 -10.11 -26.89 -8.91
CA ASN A 517 -11.12 -26.54 -9.91
C ASN A 517 -11.65 -27.83 -10.54
N GLY A 518 -12.92 -27.84 -10.92
CA GLY A 518 -13.56 -28.97 -11.61
C GLY A 518 -14.55 -29.73 -10.72
N ASP A 519 -14.85 -30.95 -11.15
CA ASP A 519 -15.87 -31.80 -10.53
C ASP A 519 -15.27 -33.12 -10.04
N LEU A 520 -15.86 -33.69 -9.00
CA LEU A 520 -15.63 -35.07 -8.57
C LEU A 520 -16.79 -35.94 -9.04
N ASP A 521 -16.47 -37.03 -9.75
CA ASP A 521 -17.46 -37.98 -10.25
C ASP A 521 -17.35 -39.31 -9.51
N PHE A 522 -18.38 -39.63 -8.71
CA PHE A 522 -18.50 -40.88 -7.98
C PHE A 522 -19.56 -41.78 -8.60
N ILE A 523 -19.31 -43.09 -8.56
CA ILE A 523 -20.27 -44.13 -8.92
C ILE A 523 -20.56 -44.93 -7.66
N VAL A 524 -21.81 -44.92 -7.21
CA VAL A 524 -22.29 -45.68 -6.04
C VAL A 524 -23.13 -46.84 -6.53
N VAL A 525 -22.75 -48.06 -6.15
CA VAL A 525 -23.48 -49.28 -6.48
C VAL A 525 -24.00 -49.90 -5.18
N ILE A 526 -25.28 -50.29 -5.15
CA ILE A 526 -25.87 -51.00 -4.00
C ILE A 526 -26.68 -52.22 -4.48
N HIS A 527 -26.29 -53.40 -4.03
CA HIS A 527 -26.98 -54.65 -4.33
C HIS A 527 -28.23 -54.82 -3.47
N LYS A 528 -29.43 -54.73 -4.09
CA LYS A 528 -30.74 -54.73 -3.38
C LYS A 528 -30.93 -55.91 -2.41
N GLY A 529 -30.45 -57.11 -2.74
CA GLY A 529 -30.67 -58.32 -1.93
C GLY A 529 -29.73 -58.44 -0.72
N SER A 530 -28.44 -58.13 -0.91
CA SER A 530 -27.44 -58.25 0.16
C SER A 530 -27.27 -56.96 0.95
N GLY A 531 -27.55 -55.80 0.36
CA GLY A 531 -27.19 -54.49 0.90
C GLY A 531 -25.71 -54.16 0.76
N LEU A 532 -24.92 -54.98 0.06
CA LEU A 532 -23.52 -54.69 -0.22
C LEU A 532 -23.44 -53.46 -1.12
N PHE A 533 -22.54 -52.54 -0.77
CA PHE A 533 -22.31 -51.33 -1.54
C PHE A 533 -20.83 -51.13 -1.86
N GLU A 534 -20.59 -50.44 -2.97
CA GLU A 534 -19.27 -50.07 -3.45
C GLU A 534 -19.33 -48.64 -3.99
N ILE A 535 -18.27 -47.86 -3.74
CA ILE A 535 -18.08 -46.53 -4.31
C ILE A 535 -16.81 -46.55 -5.15
N VAL A 536 -16.92 -46.09 -6.39
CA VAL A 536 -15.83 -45.98 -7.35
C VAL A 536 -15.65 -44.52 -7.76
N GLU A 537 -14.41 -44.07 -7.90
CA GLU A 537 -14.03 -42.77 -8.45
C GLU A 537 -12.90 -43.00 -9.45
N SER A 538 -13.04 -42.50 -10.68
CA SER A 538 -12.08 -42.71 -11.78
C SER A 538 -11.63 -44.18 -11.92
N ASP A 539 -12.59 -45.11 -11.96
CA ASP A 539 -12.41 -46.57 -12.04
C ASP A 539 -11.64 -47.22 -10.86
N ALA A 540 -11.32 -46.45 -9.81
CA ALA A 540 -10.70 -46.96 -8.59
C ALA A 540 -11.73 -47.19 -7.49
N LEU A 541 -11.68 -48.35 -6.84
CA LEU A 541 -12.51 -48.66 -5.68
C LEU A 541 -12.09 -47.80 -4.48
N ILE A 542 -13.05 -47.07 -3.90
CA ILE A 542 -12.83 -46.13 -2.80
C ILE A 542 -13.36 -46.68 -1.48
N VAL A 543 -14.62 -47.13 -1.45
CA VAL A 543 -15.27 -47.64 -0.24
C VAL A 543 -16.08 -48.89 -0.56
N THR A 544 -16.07 -49.85 0.36
CA THR A 544 -16.97 -51.01 0.34
C THR A 544 -17.65 -51.18 1.69
N GLY A 545 -18.82 -51.78 1.73
CA GLY A 545 -19.45 -52.20 2.97
C GLY A 545 -20.83 -52.78 2.76
N ARG A 546 -21.62 -52.86 3.83
CA ARG A 546 -23.02 -53.27 3.77
C ARG A 546 -23.91 -52.23 4.43
N ILE A 547 -25.01 -51.85 3.79
CA ILE A 547 -26.06 -51.01 4.36
C ILE A 547 -27.36 -51.81 4.49
N LYS A 548 -28.08 -51.61 5.59
CA LYS A 548 -29.42 -52.16 5.79
C LYS A 548 -30.33 -51.17 6.50
N PHE A 549 -31.61 -51.25 6.17
CA PHE A 549 -32.66 -50.54 6.86
C PHE A 549 -32.96 -51.19 8.22
N LYS A 550 -33.07 -50.38 9.28
CA LYS A 550 -33.62 -50.83 10.56
C LYS A 550 -34.24 -49.66 11.30
N ASN A 551 -35.55 -49.73 11.55
CA ASN A 551 -36.24 -48.76 12.41
C ASN A 551 -35.84 -48.90 13.88
N ASN A 552 -35.83 -47.77 14.58
CA ASN A 552 -35.61 -47.68 16.04
C ASN A 552 -34.32 -48.38 16.50
N VAL A 553 -33.26 -48.32 15.69
CA VAL A 553 -31.97 -48.97 16.01
C VAL A 553 -31.37 -48.49 17.33
N GLY A 554 -31.72 -47.28 17.78
CA GLY A 554 -31.32 -46.74 19.08
C GLY A 554 -31.77 -47.60 20.27
N GLN A 555 -32.83 -48.39 20.12
CA GLN A 555 -33.27 -49.34 21.14
C GLN A 555 -32.34 -50.55 21.30
N ASP A 556 -31.51 -50.86 20.28
CA ASP A 556 -30.49 -51.91 20.37
C ASP A 556 -29.22 -51.44 21.11
N TYR A 557 -29.10 -50.14 21.43
CA TYR A 557 -27.92 -49.61 22.07
C TYR A 557 -27.78 -50.19 23.47
N ARG A 558 -26.72 -50.97 23.69
CA ARG A 558 -26.43 -51.53 25.01
C ARG A 558 -26.15 -50.40 25.98
N TRP A 559 -26.71 -50.44 27.18
CA TRP A 559 -26.33 -49.50 28.22
C TRP A 559 -24.84 -49.61 28.53
N LEU A 560 -24.13 -48.48 28.51
CA LEU A 560 -22.71 -48.38 28.86
C LEU A 560 -22.60 -47.34 30.00
N PRO A 561 -21.97 -47.68 31.13
CA PRO A 561 -21.77 -46.73 32.21
C PRO A 561 -20.82 -45.61 31.79
N ALA A 562 -21.07 -44.40 32.30
CA ALA A 562 -20.11 -43.31 32.22
C ALA A 562 -18.83 -43.66 32.99
N GLU A 563 -17.66 -43.37 32.41
CA GLU A 563 -16.39 -43.43 33.14
C GLU A 563 -16.40 -42.39 34.29
N PRO A 564 -15.78 -42.67 35.44
CA PRO A 564 -15.64 -41.71 36.52
C PRO A 564 -14.88 -40.45 36.05
N GLU A 565 -15.50 -39.29 36.15
CA GLU A 565 -14.89 -38.00 35.76
C GLU A 565 -14.48 -37.20 37.00
N SER A 566 -13.27 -36.64 36.97
CA SER A 566 -12.88 -35.63 37.95
C SER A 566 -13.77 -34.40 37.81
N THR A 567 -14.35 -33.92 38.91
CA THR A 567 -15.18 -32.71 38.94
C THR A 567 -14.61 -31.69 39.93
N GLY A 568 -14.71 -30.40 39.61
CA GLY A 568 -14.23 -29.31 40.47
C GLY A 568 -13.70 -28.11 39.68
N PRO A 569 -13.50 -26.95 40.33
CA PRO A 569 -13.08 -25.72 39.66
C PRO A 569 -11.67 -25.79 39.04
N ASN A 570 -10.84 -26.74 39.48
CA ASN A 570 -9.48 -26.94 38.99
C ASN A 570 -9.37 -27.97 37.85
N VAL A 571 -10.47 -28.62 37.47
CA VAL A 571 -10.48 -29.59 36.37
C VAL A 571 -10.49 -28.82 35.05
N LYS A 572 -9.46 -29.03 34.23
CA LYS A 572 -9.32 -28.37 32.94
C LYS A 572 -10.04 -29.17 31.86
N HIS A 573 -10.61 -28.44 30.90
CA HIS A 573 -11.21 -29.00 29.70
C HIS A 573 -10.52 -28.40 28.47
N LEU A 574 -10.49 -29.15 27.37
CA LEU A 574 -10.07 -28.65 26.08
C LEU A 574 -11.24 -27.88 25.46
N LEU A 575 -11.08 -26.56 25.30
CA LEU A 575 -12.02 -25.76 24.54
C LEU A 575 -11.83 -26.03 23.03
N THR A 576 -12.79 -25.60 22.19
CA THR A 576 -12.68 -25.70 20.72
C THR A 576 -11.31 -25.28 20.20
N LYS A 577 -10.77 -24.16 20.66
CA LYS A 577 -9.46 -23.65 20.19
C LYS A 577 -8.33 -24.62 20.54
N ASP A 578 -8.34 -25.17 21.75
CA ASP A 578 -7.30 -26.08 22.24
C ASP A 578 -7.37 -27.43 21.52
N PHE A 579 -8.59 -27.94 21.33
CA PHE A 579 -8.87 -29.17 20.61
C PHE A 579 -8.32 -29.13 19.18
N TYR A 580 -8.70 -28.11 18.40
CA TYR A 580 -8.21 -27.98 17.02
C TYR A 580 -6.76 -27.53 16.93
N LYS A 581 -6.20 -26.87 17.96
CA LYS A 581 -4.76 -26.62 18.04
C LYS A 581 -4.01 -27.95 18.13
N GLU A 582 -4.44 -28.86 19.00
CA GLU A 582 -3.82 -30.17 19.17
C GLU A 582 -3.94 -31.01 17.88
N LEU A 583 -5.11 -31.04 17.24
CA LEU A 583 -5.26 -31.72 15.96
C LEU A 583 -4.40 -31.10 14.84
N ARG A 584 -4.28 -29.76 14.80
CA ARG A 584 -3.41 -29.08 13.83
C ARG A 584 -1.95 -29.45 13.99
N LEU A 585 -1.46 -29.62 15.23
CA LEU A 585 -0.09 -30.09 15.50
C LEU A 585 0.13 -31.53 15.01
N ARG A 586 -0.92 -32.36 14.95
CA ARG A 586 -0.87 -33.71 14.39
C ARG A 586 -0.93 -33.72 12.86
N GLY A 587 -1.44 -32.66 12.24
CA GLY A 587 -1.53 -32.50 10.78
C GLY A 587 -2.96 -32.38 10.25
N TYR A 588 -3.98 -32.25 11.11
CA TYR A 588 -5.35 -31.99 10.66
C TYR A 588 -5.62 -30.47 10.67
N GLN A 589 -5.76 -29.87 9.50
CA GLN A 589 -6.02 -28.43 9.35
C GLN A 589 -7.51 -28.13 9.12
N TYR A 590 -8.40 -28.81 9.85
CA TYR A 590 -9.84 -28.60 9.77
C TYR A 590 -10.23 -27.13 9.85
N SER A 591 -11.15 -26.70 8.99
CA SER A 591 -11.71 -25.35 8.95
C SER A 591 -13.23 -25.38 8.67
N GLY A 592 -13.88 -24.23 8.75
CA GLY A 592 -15.34 -24.12 8.53
C GLY A 592 -16.16 -25.04 9.43
N LEU A 593 -17.15 -25.72 8.85
CA LEU A 593 -18.09 -26.59 9.55
C LEU A 593 -17.44 -27.84 10.17
N PHE A 594 -16.27 -28.27 9.67
CA PHE A 594 -15.51 -29.38 10.26
C PHE A 594 -14.91 -29.04 11.63
N ARG A 595 -15.00 -27.77 12.07
CA ARG A 595 -14.66 -27.34 13.43
C ARG A 595 -15.84 -27.45 14.42
N GLY A 596 -16.61 -28.54 14.34
CA GLY A 596 -17.85 -28.75 15.10
C GLY A 596 -17.69 -29.17 16.58
N VAL A 597 -16.54 -29.73 16.99
CA VAL A 597 -16.25 -30.03 18.41
C VAL A 597 -16.14 -28.74 19.26
N LEU A 598 -17.11 -28.54 20.16
CA LEU A 598 -17.18 -27.38 21.06
C LEU A 598 -16.21 -27.48 22.26
N GLY A 599 -15.81 -28.71 22.60
CA GLY A 599 -14.82 -28.99 23.64
C GLY A 599 -14.96 -30.41 24.17
N CYS A 600 -13.97 -30.85 24.96
CA CYS A 600 -13.95 -32.15 25.62
C CYS A 600 -13.14 -32.15 26.92
N ASN A 601 -13.24 -33.22 27.69
CA ASN A 601 -12.29 -33.49 28.78
C ASN A 601 -10.89 -33.85 28.23
N VAL A 602 -9.89 -33.82 29.10
CA VAL A 602 -8.49 -34.04 28.72
C VAL A 602 -8.26 -35.44 28.14
N GLU A 603 -9.00 -36.43 28.63
CA GLU A 603 -8.92 -37.81 28.18
C GLU A 603 -9.60 -38.04 26.81
N GLY A 604 -10.40 -37.08 26.32
CA GLY A 604 -11.16 -37.22 25.08
C GLY A 604 -12.30 -38.25 25.14
N THR A 605 -12.72 -38.66 26.34
CA THR A 605 -13.81 -39.63 26.55
C THR A 605 -15.20 -38.99 26.56
N ARG A 606 -15.29 -37.68 26.81
CA ARG A 606 -16.55 -36.92 26.80
C ARG A 606 -16.35 -35.53 26.19
N GLY A 607 -17.26 -35.14 25.30
CA GLY A 607 -17.24 -33.81 24.69
C GLY A 607 -18.61 -33.31 24.27
N ARG A 608 -18.62 -32.18 23.56
CA ARG A 608 -19.82 -31.62 22.93
C ARG A 608 -19.59 -31.34 21.45
N LEU A 609 -20.54 -31.74 20.61
CA LEU A 609 -20.53 -31.53 19.16
C LEU A 609 -21.61 -30.54 18.78
N ALA A 610 -21.29 -29.55 17.93
CA ALA A 610 -22.27 -28.69 17.32
C ALA A 610 -23.10 -29.46 16.28
N TRP A 611 -24.39 -29.12 16.18
CA TRP A 611 -25.28 -29.61 15.13
C TRP A 611 -25.73 -28.43 14.26
N VAL A 612 -25.41 -28.48 12.97
CA VAL A 612 -25.71 -27.43 11.98
C VAL A 612 -26.51 -27.99 10.79
N ASN A 613 -27.28 -29.05 11.04
CA ASN A 613 -28.04 -29.78 10.03
C ASN A 613 -27.17 -30.38 8.90
N GLU A 614 -25.93 -30.74 9.21
CA GLU A 614 -24.99 -31.35 8.27
C GLU A 614 -24.43 -32.67 8.83
N TRP A 615 -24.87 -33.80 8.29
CA TRP A 615 -24.52 -35.13 8.77
C TRP A 615 -23.04 -35.47 8.55
N VAL A 616 -22.45 -35.00 7.44
CA VAL A 616 -21.05 -35.30 7.10
C VAL A 616 -20.12 -34.77 8.19
N THR A 617 -20.32 -33.51 8.59
CA THR A 617 -19.50 -32.82 9.60
C THR A 617 -19.76 -33.36 11.01
N PHE A 618 -21.01 -33.67 11.34
CA PHE A 618 -21.36 -34.24 12.65
C PHE A 618 -20.73 -35.61 12.88
N LEU A 619 -20.84 -36.50 11.88
CA LEU A 619 -20.19 -37.81 11.93
C LEU A 619 -18.67 -37.67 11.98
N ASP A 620 -18.10 -36.74 11.20
CA ASP A 620 -16.65 -36.54 11.19
C ASP A 620 -16.13 -36.06 12.55
N CYS A 621 -16.85 -35.13 13.20
CA CYS A 621 -16.54 -34.69 14.55
C CYS A 621 -16.57 -35.84 15.58
N MET A 622 -17.40 -36.87 15.38
CA MET A 622 -17.34 -38.09 16.20
C MET A 622 -16.05 -38.87 15.96
N LEU A 623 -15.56 -38.96 14.71
CA LEU A 623 -14.26 -39.57 14.39
C LEU A 623 -13.10 -38.78 15.03
N GLN A 624 -13.16 -37.44 14.97
CA GLN A 624 -12.18 -36.56 15.59
C GLN A 624 -12.05 -36.79 17.11
N MET A 625 -13.16 -37.05 17.80
CA MET A 625 -13.16 -37.40 19.23
C MET A 625 -12.40 -38.70 19.53
N LYS A 626 -12.42 -39.69 18.63
CA LYS A 626 -11.60 -40.89 18.79
C LYS A 626 -10.12 -40.57 18.59
N ILE A 627 -9.80 -39.77 17.57
CA ILE A 627 -8.42 -39.42 17.21
C ILE A 627 -7.73 -38.68 18.38
N ILE A 628 -8.41 -37.72 19.01
CA ILE A 628 -7.82 -36.94 20.11
C ILE A 628 -7.45 -37.80 21.32
N SER A 629 -8.24 -38.86 21.59
CA SER A 629 -8.07 -39.73 22.76
C SER A 629 -6.80 -40.60 22.71
N GLN A 630 -6.13 -40.67 21.55
CA GLN A 630 -4.89 -41.42 21.38
C GLN A 630 -3.67 -40.54 21.73
N ASP A 631 -2.77 -41.06 22.58
CA ASP A 631 -1.49 -40.41 22.91
C ASP A 631 -0.44 -40.64 21.82
N THR A 632 -0.57 -39.89 20.71
CA THR A 632 0.33 -39.94 19.55
C THR A 632 0.42 -38.57 18.87
N ARG A 633 1.55 -38.29 18.21
CA ARG A 633 1.72 -37.15 17.27
C ARG A 633 1.56 -37.57 15.81
N GLY A 634 1.26 -38.84 15.56
CA GLY A 634 0.96 -39.39 14.25
C GLY A 634 -0.30 -38.80 13.66
N LEU A 635 -0.34 -38.81 12.33
CA LEU A 635 -1.51 -38.44 11.54
C LEU A 635 -2.23 -39.71 11.13
N PHE A 636 -3.54 -39.78 11.34
CA PHE A 636 -4.34 -41.00 11.13
C PHE A 636 -5.52 -40.71 10.21
N VAL A 637 -5.91 -41.69 9.42
CA VAL A 637 -7.14 -41.64 8.61
C VAL A 637 -8.00 -42.86 8.87
N PRO A 638 -9.34 -42.73 8.87
CA PRO A 638 -10.25 -43.87 9.00
C PRO A 638 -10.05 -44.88 7.87
N THR A 639 -9.96 -46.16 8.21
CA THR A 639 -9.84 -47.26 7.23
C THR A 639 -10.91 -48.32 7.39
N ARG A 640 -11.48 -48.47 8.60
CA ARG A 640 -12.57 -49.43 8.82
C ARG A 640 -13.53 -48.96 9.90
N ILE A 641 -14.82 -49.23 9.68
CA ILE A 641 -15.86 -49.12 10.69
C ILE A 641 -16.59 -50.46 10.73
N GLU A 642 -16.52 -51.18 11.86
CA GLU A 642 -17.20 -52.47 11.99
C GLU A 642 -18.72 -52.31 11.94
N LYS A 643 -19.25 -51.31 12.66
CA LYS A 643 -20.69 -51.00 12.64
C LYS A 643 -20.94 -49.52 12.91
N LEU A 644 -21.73 -48.88 12.05
CA LEU A 644 -22.31 -47.56 12.29
C LEU A 644 -23.83 -47.68 12.27
N SER A 645 -24.49 -47.24 13.34
CA SER A 645 -25.95 -47.22 13.45
C SER A 645 -26.42 -45.78 13.54
N ILE A 646 -27.41 -45.42 12.70
CA ILE A 646 -28.02 -44.09 12.66
C ILE A 646 -29.51 -44.24 12.89
N ASP A 647 -29.98 -43.81 14.06
CA ASP A 647 -31.39 -43.68 14.39
C ASP A 647 -31.82 -42.22 14.18
N VAL A 648 -32.45 -41.98 13.04
CA VAL A 648 -32.92 -40.65 12.61
C VAL A 648 -34.00 -40.12 13.54
N ASN A 649 -34.96 -40.97 13.91
CA ASN A 649 -36.09 -40.58 14.74
C ASN A 649 -35.62 -40.15 16.12
N MET A 650 -34.73 -40.94 16.73
CA MET A 650 -34.10 -40.61 18.01
C MET A 650 -33.27 -39.32 17.90
N HIS A 651 -32.54 -39.12 16.80
CA HIS A 651 -31.73 -37.93 16.62
C HIS A 651 -32.58 -36.66 16.53
N TYR A 652 -33.58 -36.61 15.65
CA TYR A 652 -34.44 -35.44 15.48
C TYR A 652 -35.41 -35.23 16.64
N ASP A 653 -35.85 -36.29 17.34
CA ASP A 653 -36.56 -36.14 18.62
C ASP A 653 -35.68 -35.41 19.64
N ALA A 654 -34.39 -35.76 19.72
CA ALA A 654 -33.44 -35.06 20.58
C ALA A 654 -33.15 -33.62 20.12
N VAL A 655 -33.11 -33.34 18.81
CA VAL A 655 -33.02 -31.96 18.26
C VAL A 655 -34.24 -31.14 18.68
N SER A 656 -35.46 -31.67 18.54
CA SER A 656 -36.70 -30.94 18.83
C SER A 656 -36.84 -30.54 20.31
N LYS A 657 -36.17 -31.27 21.20
CA LYS A 657 -36.11 -31.01 22.65
C LYS A 657 -35.05 -29.97 23.03
N MET A 658 -34.22 -29.48 22.10
CA MET A 658 -33.21 -28.45 22.39
C MET A 658 -33.84 -27.06 22.57
N ASN A 659 -33.32 -26.30 23.53
CA ASN A 659 -33.83 -24.97 23.84
C ASN A 659 -33.35 -23.94 22.80
N LEU A 660 -34.29 -23.36 22.05
CA LEU A 660 -34.07 -22.33 21.01
C LEU A 660 -33.38 -21.05 21.51
N LYS A 661 -33.28 -20.83 22.83
CA LYS A 661 -32.58 -19.67 23.41
C LYS A 661 -31.05 -19.74 23.30
N PHE A 662 -30.46 -20.91 23.09
CA PHE A 662 -29.01 -21.06 22.91
C PHE A 662 -28.66 -21.01 21.43
N MET A 663 -27.79 -20.09 21.01
CA MET A 663 -27.37 -19.88 19.62
C MET A 663 -26.69 -21.09 18.93
N LYS A 664 -26.43 -22.20 19.63
CA LYS A 664 -25.79 -23.40 19.06
C LYS A 664 -26.44 -24.69 19.57
N HIS A 665 -27.22 -25.35 18.72
CA HIS A 665 -27.65 -26.73 18.94
C HIS A 665 -26.41 -27.62 19.09
N SER A 666 -26.35 -28.43 20.14
CA SER A 666 -25.20 -29.29 20.40
C SER A 666 -25.55 -30.54 21.20
N PHE A 667 -24.85 -31.62 20.88
CA PHE A 667 -25.01 -32.93 21.52
C PHE A 667 -23.81 -33.27 22.39
N GLU A 668 -24.07 -33.97 23.50
CA GLU A 668 -22.99 -34.67 24.20
C GLU A 668 -22.51 -35.85 23.36
N VAL A 669 -21.19 -36.02 23.26
CA VAL A 669 -20.53 -37.18 22.65
C VAL A 669 -19.72 -37.91 23.71
N ARG A 670 -19.78 -39.24 23.69
CA ARG A 670 -18.98 -40.10 24.56
C ARG A 670 -18.19 -41.11 23.74
N VAL A 671 -16.93 -41.29 24.11
CA VAL A 671 -16.02 -42.31 23.58
C VAL A 671 -15.75 -43.31 24.71
N TYR A 672 -15.96 -44.59 24.43
CA TYR A 672 -15.72 -45.71 25.34
C TYR A 672 -14.54 -46.54 24.81
N PRO A 673 -13.30 -46.23 25.22
CA PRO A 673 -12.10 -46.83 24.60
C PRO A 673 -12.03 -48.36 24.78
N HIS A 674 -12.51 -48.88 25.90
CA HIS A 674 -12.43 -50.31 26.24
C HIS A 674 -13.28 -51.23 25.37
N VAL A 675 -14.37 -50.70 24.80
CA VAL A 675 -15.29 -51.43 23.90
C VAL A 675 -15.32 -50.86 22.49
N ASP A 676 -14.46 -49.89 22.22
CA ASP A 676 -14.34 -49.17 20.96
C ASP A 676 -15.67 -48.62 20.41
N VAL A 677 -16.40 -47.89 21.27
CA VAL A 677 -17.71 -47.30 20.94
C VAL A 677 -17.66 -45.78 21.03
N ILE A 678 -18.26 -45.09 20.06
CA ILE A 678 -18.50 -43.64 20.08
C ILE A 678 -20.01 -43.42 19.96
N ARG A 679 -20.58 -42.60 20.84
CA ARG A 679 -22.02 -42.30 20.83
C ARG A 679 -22.28 -40.81 20.92
N ALA A 680 -23.18 -40.32 20.07
CA ALA A 680 -23.72 -38.98 20.16
C ALA A 680 -25.14 -38.98 19.60
N SER A 681 -26.12 -38.55 20.40
CA SER A 681 -27.54 -38.53 20.00
C SER A 681 -28.00 -39.91 19.48
N GLY A 682 -28.71 -39.96 18.35
CA GLY A 682 -29.13 -41.18 17.66
C GLY A 682 -28.03 -41.96 16.93
N VAL A 683 -26.75 -41.60 17.06
CA VAL A 683 -25.64 -42.24 16.34
C VAL A 683 -24.75 -43.07 17.26
N GLU A 684 -24.43 -44.29 16.84
CA GLU A 684 -23.43 -45.16 17.46
C GLU A 684 -22.43 -45.69 16.42
N ILE A 685 -21.14 -45.46 16.66
CA ILE A 685 -20.03 -46.02 15.89
C ILE A 685 -19.32 -47.07 16.75
N ARG A 686 -19.10 -48.27 16.21
CA ARG A 686 -18.33 -49.36 16.85
C ARG A 686 -17.19 -49.80 15.94
N GLY A 687 -16.06 -50.13 16.56
CA GLY A 687 -14.92 -50.71 15.83
C GLY A 687 -14.34 -49.73 14.82
N LEU A 688 -14.03 -48.50 15.24
CA LEU A 688 -13.42 -47.49 14.38
C LEU A 688 -11.91 -47.72 14.34
N HIS A 689 -11.43 -48.23 13.22
CA HIS A 689 -10.01 -48.35 12.95
C HIS A 689 -9.53 -47.20 12.09
N ALA A 690 -8.48 -46.54 12.56
CA ALA A 690 -7.74 -45.55 11.81
C ALA A 690 -6.29 -46.02 11.67
N THR A 691 -5.70 -45.83 10.49
CA THR A 691 -4.30 -46.17 10.24
C THR A 691 -3.46 -44.90 10.15
N PRO A 692 -2.23 -44.93 10.65
CA PRO A 692 -1.30 -43.83 10.52
C PRO A 692 -0.87 -43.64 9.07
N ILE A 693 -0.72 -42.38 8.65
CA ILE A 693 -0.21 -41.99 7.33
C ILE A 693 1.04 -41.10 7.48
N PRO A 694 2.00 -41.18 6.55
CA PRO A 694 3.17 -40.31 6.57
C PRO A 694 2.76 -38.86 6.29
N LYS A 695 3.38 -37.93 7.02
CA LYS A 695 3.25 -36.49 6.75
C LYS A 695 4.09 -36.12 5.54
N ARG A 696 3.68 -35.11 4.78
CA ARG A 696 4.48 -34.52 3.71
C ARG A 696 5.73 -33.88 4.30
N ILE A 697 6.83 -34.08 3.59
CA ILE A 697 8.04 -33.29 3.81
C ILE A 697 7.66 -31.84 3.45
N PRO A 698 7.82 -30.86 4.37
CA PRO A 698 7.60 -29.46 4.06
C PRO A 698 8.41 -29.05 2.83
N LEU A 699 7.81 -28.29 1.91
CA LEU A 699 8.48 -27.88 0.67
C LEU A 699 9.60 -26.84 0.91
N GLY A 700 9.54 -26.10 2.02
CA GLY A 700 10.53 -25.08 2.36
C GLY A 700 11.63 -25.63 3.27
N VAL A 701 12.88 -25.43 2.88
CA VAL A 701 14.04 -25.61 3.75
C VAL A 701 14.23 -24.32 4.55
N PRO A 702 14.29 -24.38 5.89
CA PRO A 702 14.54 -23.18 6.67
C PRO A 702 15.97 -22.67 6.42
N VAL A 703 16.11 -21.37 6.16
CA VAL A 703 17.42 -20.72 6.08
C VAL A 703 17.97 -20.57 7.49
N LEU A 704 19.13 -21.18 7.75
CA LEU A 704 19.79 -21.14 9.06
C LEU A 704 21.02 -20.25 8.99
N GLU A 705 21.06 -19.23 9.84
CA GLU A 705 22.10 -18.21 9.83
C GLU A 705 22.80 -18.08 11.18
N LYS A 706 24.10 -17.77 11.15
CA LYS A 706 24.92 -17.33 12.28
C LYS A 706 25.12 -15.82 12.18
N ASN A 707 24.99 -15.11 13.30
CA ASN A 707 25.26 -13.67 13.36
C ASN A 707 26.67 -13.44 13.89
N ILE A 708 27.57 -12.90 13.06
CA ILE A 708 28.97 -12.66 13.44
C ILE A 708 29.39 -11.24 13.08
N PHE A 709 30.39 -10.71 13.79
CA PHE A 709 31.01 -9.44 13.44
C PHE A 709 31.86 -9.60 12.17
N VAL A 710 31.61 -8.75 11.18
CA VAL A 710 32.38 -8.67 9.93
C VAL A 710 33.01 -7.28 9.86
N SER A 711 34.34 -7.23 9.92
CA SER A 711 35.12 -6.01 9.75
C SER A 711 34.95 -5.47 8.35
N ASN A 712 34.84 -4.14 8.18
CA ASN A 712 34.77 -3.50 6.86
C ASN A 712 36.01 -3.78 6.02
N PHE A 713 37.18 -3.87 6.65
CA PHE A 713 38.47 -4.13 6.01
C PHE A 713 39.05 -5.46 6.47
N GLY A 714 38.78 -6.53 5.72
CA GLY A 714 39.16 -7.90 6.06
C GLY A 714 40.67 -8.11 6.09
N LYS A 715 41.18 -8.62 7.21
CA LYS A 715 42.58 -9.07 7.34
C LYS A 715 42.81 -10.52 6.87
N SER A 716 41.74 -11.31 6.82
CA SER A 716 41.77 -12.74 6.47
C SER A 716 40.95 -13.02 5.23
N THR A 717 41.18 -14.18 4.61
CA THR A 717 40.44 -14.61 3.41
C THR A 717 39.03 -15.06 3.78
N MET A 718 38.03 -14.61 3.02
CA MET A 718 36.62 -14.99 3.18
C MET A 718 36.06 -15.58 1.88
N LYS A 719 35.05 -16.44 1.97
CA LYS A 719 34.35 -16.98 0.80
C LYS A 719 33.58 -15.88 0.08
N ILE A 720 33.50 -15.96 -1.25
CA ILE A 720 32.81 -14.94 -2.06
C ILE A 720 31.33 -14.84 -1.70
N GLU A 721 30.67 -15.96 -1.39
CA GLU A 721 29.26 -16.00 -0.99
C GLU A 721 29.02 -15.24 0.32
N ASP A 722 29.91 -15.39 1.31
CA ASP A 722 29.81 -14.70 2.59
C ASP A 722 30.07 -13.18 2.44
N ILE A 723 31.03 -12.80 1.57
CA ILE A 723 31.32 -11.40 1.26
C ILE A 723 30.10 -10.75 0.58
N LEU A 724 29.54 -11.41 -0.43
CA LEU A 724 28.35 -10.91 -1.14
C LEU A 724 27.15 -10.81 -0.20
N ARG A 725 26.92 -11.82 0.65
CA ARG A 725 25.83 -11.78 1.64
C ARG A 725 25.99 -10.63 2.61
N SER A 726 27.19 -10.44 3.15
CA SER A 726 27.52 -9.30 4.01
C SER A 726 27.28 -7.96 3.31
N ASN A 727 27.74 -7.81 2.07
CA ASN A 727 27.61 -6.58 1.29
C ASN A 727 26.15 -6.28 0.93
N ILE A 728 25.39 -7.28 0.47
CA ILE A 728 23.97 -7.13 0.13
C ILE A 728 23.15 -6.75 1.37
N GLN A 729 23.40 -7.39 2.52
CA GLN A 729 22.76 -7.01 3.79
C GLN A 729 23.08 -5.56 4.17
N LEU A 730 24.35 -5.14 4.03
CA LEU A 730 24.76 -3.75 4.26
C LEU A 730 24.03 -2.79 3.32
N ILE A 731 23.92 -3.12 2.04
CA ILE A 731 23.22 -2.30 1.05
C ILE A 731 21.74 -2.13 1.45
N LEU A 732 21.05 -3.22 1.76
CA LEU A 732 19.61 -3.21 2.12
C LEU A 732 19.34 -2.58 3.49
N GLU A 733 20.31 -2.60 4.40
CA GLU A 733 20.26 -1.88 5.67
C GLU A 733 20.35 -0.36 5.46
N ASN A 734 21.14 0.08 4.49
CA ASN A 734 21.34 1.48 4.14
C ASN A 734 20.27 2.03 3.20
N VAL A 735 19.63 1.18 2.41
CA VAL A 735 18.67 1.55 1.38
C VAL A 735 17.37 0.77 1.58
N GLN A 736 16.36 1.48 2.10
CA GLN A 736 15.05 0.88 2.39
C GLN A 736 14.28 0.64 1.11
N THR A 737 14.38 -0.57 0.57
CA THR A 737 13.66 -0.97 -0.63
C THR A 737 13.32 -2.45 -0.60
N TYR A 738 12.23 -2.80 -1.27
CA TYR A 738 11.82 -4.18 -1.51
C TYR A 738 12.10 -4.59 -2.96
N LYS A 739 12.50 -3.65 -3.84
CA LYS A 739 12.88 -3.93 -5.23
C LYS A 739 14.36 -3.71 -5.41
N VAL A 740 15.07 -4.78 -5.77
CA VAL A 740 16.50 -4.79 -5.99
C VAL A 740 16.76 -4.99 -7.47
N LYS A 741 17.18 -3.90 -8.13
CA LYS A 741 17.74 -3.97 -9.48
C LYS A 741 19.25 -4.08 -9.39
N SER A 742 19.83 -5.16 -9.90
CA SER A 742 21.27 -5.38 -9.90
C SER A 742 21.78 -5.76 -11.29
N ILE A 743 22.94 -5.21 -11.64
CA ILE A 743 23.57 -5.41 -12.94
C ILE A 743 25.01 -5.87 -12.74
N GLU A 744 25.41 -6.95 -13.42
CA GLU A 744 26.82 -7.38 -13.53
C GLU A 744 27.34 -7.11 -14.95
N ILE A 745 28.48 -6.44 -15.05
CA ILE A 745 29.17 -6.15 -16.31
C ILE A 745 30.21 -7.23 -16.55
N VAL A 746 29.97 -8.09 -17.55
CA VAL A 746 30.88 -9.17 -17.94
C VAL A 746 31.44 -8.88 -19.34
N ASP A 747 32.63 -8.28 -19.35
CA ASP A 747 33.34 -7.86 -20.56
C ASP A 747 34.73 -8.53 -20.66
N ASP A 748 35.57 -8.02 -21.57
CA ASP A 748 36.88 -8.60 -21.91
C ASP A 748 37.81 -8.71 -20.67
N GLU A 749 37.57 -7.91 -19.62
CA GLU A 749 38.32 -7.96 -18.36
C GLU A 749 38.07 -9.27 -17.59
N TYR A 750 36.84 -9.79 -17.63
CA TYR A 750 36.52 -11.08 -16.99
C TYR A 750 37.27 -12.23 -17.66
N ILE A 751 37.32 -12.21 -19.00
CA ILE A 751 38.00 -13.25 -19.79
C ILE A 751 39.51 -13.18 -19.57
N THR A 752 40.10 -11.98 -19.66
CA THR A 752 41.55 -11.77 -19.55
C THR A 752 42.08 -12.21 -18.18
N ASN A 753 41.27 -12.00 -17.13
CA ASN A 753 41.65 -12.26 -15.75
C ASN A 753 41.10 -13.58 -15.19
N GLY A 754 40.35 -14.36 -15.97
CA GLY A 754 39.76 -15.62 -15.50
C GLY A 754 38.73 -15.46 -14.38
N ILE A 755 37.98 -14.36 -14.40
CA ILE A 755 36.94 -14.04 -13.42
C ILE A 755 35.63 -14.67 -13.88
N GLU A 756 34.98 -15.45 -13.01
CA GLU A 756 33.65 -16.02 -13.29
C GLU A 756 32.54 -15.06 -12.84
N PRO A 757 31.43 -14.91 -13.61
CA PRO A 757 30.24 -14.17 -13.21
C PRO A 757 29.65 -14.68 -11.88
N ILE A 758 29.04 -13.79 -11.09
CA ILE A 758 28.54 -14.08 -9.73
C ILE A 758 27.08 -13.67 -9.49
N MET A 759 26.35 -13.21 -10.53
CA MET A 759 24.94 -12.81 -10.39
C MET A 759 24.01 -13.95 -9.94
N ASP A 760 24.35 -15.21 -10.22
CA ASP A 760 23.62 -16.38 -9.71
C ASP A 760 23.68 -16.48 -8.17
N LYS A 761 24.85 -16.26 -7.58
CA LYS A 761 25.03 -16.20 -6.12
C LYS A 761 24.28 -15.02 -5.50
N VAL A 762 24.22 -13.89 -6.21
CA VAL A 762 23.42 -12.72 -5.78
C VAL A 762 21.93 -13.09 -5.77
N ALA A 763 21.45 -13.83 -6.77
CA ALA A 763 20.08 -14.33 -6.81
C ALA A 763 19.76 -15.22 -5.61
N ASP A 764 20.60 -16.22 -5.33
CA ASP A 764 20.42 -17.14 -4.20
C ASP A 764 20.35 -16.39 -2.85
N ILE A 765 21.20 -15.37 -2.66
CA ILE A 765 21.20 -14.56 -1.45
C ILE A 765 19.93 -13.71 -1.31
N LEU A 766 19.43 -13.15 -2.41
CA LEU A 766 18.22 -12.34 -2.40
C LEU A 766 16.96 -13.20 -2.22
N ASP A 767 16.94 -14.43 -2.74
CA ASP A 767 15.86 -15.40 -2.57
C ASP A 767 15.73 -15.91 -1.12
N ASP A 768 16.84 -15.94 -0.37
CA ASP A 768 16.83 -16.22 1.08
C ASP A 768 16.18 -15.09 1.91
N LEU A 769 16.10 -13.87 1.37
CA LEU A 769 15.57 -12.70 2.09
C LEU A 769 14.06 -12.55 1.90
N PRO A 770 13.28 -12.36 2.98
CA PRO A 770 11.84 -12.22 2.87
C PRO A 770 11.45 -10.90 2.19
N LEU A 771 10.39 -10.95 1.38
CA LEU A 771 9.72 -9.78 0.77
C LEU A 771 10.55 -9.01 -0.27
N ILE A 772 11.68 -9.55 -0.73
CA ILE A 772 12.50 -8.94 -1.78
C ILE A 772 12.01 -9.36 -3.18
N GLN A 773 11.96 -8.41 -4.10
CA GLN A 773 11.73 -8.60 -5.53
C GLN A 773 13.00 -8.22 -6.28
N THR A 774 13.43 -9.10 -7.18
CA THR A 774 14.71 -8.97 -7.88
C THR A 774 14.52 -8.71 -9.37
N ASP A 775 15.29 -7.76 -9.90
CA ASP A 775 15.52 -7.54 -11.34
C ASP A 775 17.03 -7.67 -11.56
N LEU A 776 17.46 -8.85 -12.01
CA LEU A 776 18.87 -9.22 -12.13
C LEU A 776 19.27 -9.29 -13.59
N GLN A 777 20.34 -8.57 -13.95
CA GLN A 777 20.81 -8.48 -15.32
C GLN A 777 22.30 -8.73 -15.41
N VAL A 778 22.71 -9.44 -16.46
CA VAL A 778 24.11 -9.65 -16.83
C VAL A 778 24.31 -9.02 -18.21
N LEU A 779 25.19 -8.02 -18.28
CA LEU A 779 25.59 -7.40 -19.54
C LEU A 779 26.80 -8.13 -20.08
N SER A 780 26.60 -8.92 -21.14
CA SER A 780 27.69 -9.65 -21.80
C SER A 780 27.49 -9.73 -23.31
N LYS A 781 28.61 -9.71 -24.04
CA LYS A 781 28.62 -10.00 -25.49
C LYS A 781 28.52 -11.50 -25.75
N ASP A 782 28.97 -12.32 -24.81
CA ASP A 782 29.04 -13.78 -24.95
C ASP A 782 27.82 -14.47 -24.35
N ALA A 783 27.51 -15.65 -24.88
CA ALA A 783 26.40 -16.47 -24.39
C ALA A 783 26.82 -17.19 -23.09
N ILE A 784 26.44 -16.63 -21.94
CA ILE A 784 26.66 -17.20 -20.62
C ILE A 784 25.44 -18.05 -20.22
N LYS A 785 25.65 -19.20 -19.57
CA LYS A 785 24.53 -19.97 -19.00
C LYS A 785 24.18 -19.42 -17.62
N MET A 786 22.97 -18.89 -17.49
CA MET A 786 22.42 -18.41 -16.21
C MET A 786 21.05 -19.03 -15.93
N PRO A 787 20.63 -19.09 -14.65
CA PRO A 787 19.26 -19.37 -14.24
C PRO A 787 18.21 -18.49 -14.95
N SER A 788 16.99 -19.00 -15.12
CA SER A 788 15.92 -18.34 -15.90
C SER A 788 15.39 -17.03 -15.29
N ASN A 789 15.71 -16.74 -14.03
CA ASN A 789 15.36 -15.51 -13.32
C ASN A 789 16.37 -14.37 -13.54
N ILE A 790 17.43 -14.59 -14.32
CA ILE A 790 18.46 -13.60 -14.63
C ILE A 790 18.43 -13.29 -16.13
N ASN A 791 18.30 -12.01 -16.47
CA ASN A 791 18.28 -11.57 -17.86
C ASN A 791 19.71 -11.35 -18.38
N ILE A 792 20.04 -11.92 -19.53
CA ILE A 792 21.32 -11.70 -20.20
C ILE A 792 21.07 -10.80 -21.40
N GLU A 793 21.75 -9.67 -21.46
CA GLU A 793 21.56 -8.69 -22.53
C GLU A 793 22.90 -8.25 -23.13
N ASN A 794 22.96 -8.21 -24.45
CA ASN A 794 24.10 -7.66 -25.19
C ASN A 794 23.83 -6.17 -25.50
N LYS A 795 23.90 -5.33 -24.47
CA LYS A 795 23.76 -3.87 -24.55
C LYS A 795 24.87 -3.18 -23.78
N LYS A 796 25.16 -1.93 -24.15
CA LYS A 796 26.01 -1.05 -23.33
C LYS A 796 25.23 -0.59 -22.09
N LEU A 797 25.95 -0.22 -21.04
CA LEU A 797 25.37 0.26 -19.79
C LEU A 797 24.63 1.60 -19.95
N GLY A 798 25.04 2.43 -20.92
CA GLY A 798 24.38 3.69 -21.25
C GLY A 798 22.90 3.51 -21.62
N GLY A 799 22.01 3.97 -20.74
CA GLY A 799 20.54 3.86 -20.87
C GLY A 799 19.88 3.21 -19.66
N GLU A 800 20.64 2.48 -18.85
CA GLU A 800 20.15 1.92 -17.60
C GLU A 800 19.99 3.00 -16.53
N THR A 801 18.87 2.95 -15.81
CA THR A 801 18.61 3.84 -14.67
C THR A 801 18.08 3.05 -13.49
N ASN A 802 18.17 3.67 -12.31
CA ASN A 802 17.64 3.16 -11.05
C ASN A 802 18.28 1.84 -10.57
N VAL A 803 19.56 1.62 -10.87
CA VAL A 803 20.33 0.44 -10.45
C VAL A 803 20.73 0.59 -8.97
N LEU A 804 20.42 -0.40 -8.12
CA LEU A 804 20.81 -0.39 -6.71
C LEU A 804 22.23 -0.88 -6.50
N LEU A 805 22.59 -1.98 -7.17
CA LEU A 805 23.88 -2.64 -7.04
C LEU A 805 24.46 -2.93 -8.43
N LEU A 806 25.63 -2.39 -8.70
CA LEU A 806 26.39 -2.69 -9.90
C LEU A 806 27.66 -3.49 -9.55
N ILE A 807 27.95 -4.53 -10.33
CA ILE A 807 29.08 -5.43 -10.15
C ILE A 807 29.95 -5.41 -11.41
N GLY A 808 31.27 -5.31 -11.25
CA GLY A 808 32.20 -5.37 -12.38
C GLY A 808 33.64 -5.65 -11.95
N ALA A 809 34.50 -5.92 -12.92
CA ALA A 809 35.91 -6.19 -12.68
C ALA A 809 36.76 -4.93 -12.94
N ASN A 810 37.71 -4.69 -12.04
CA ASN A 810 38.75 -3.67 -12.14
C ASN A 810 38.18 -2.25 -12.39
N LEU A 811 37.01 -1.93 -11.83
CA LEU A 811 36.28 -0.70 -12.14
C LEU A 811 37.02 0.56 -11.67
N LEU A 812 37.79 0.48 -10.57
CA LEU A 812 38.51 1.64 -10.03
C LEU A 812 39.68 2.09 -10.90
N ASN A 813 40.15 1.25 -11.83
CA ASN A 813 41.16 1.59 -12.82
C ASN A 813 40.56 1.90 -14.21
N ARG A 814 39.23 1.89 -14.34
CA ARG A 814 38.49 2.02 -15.61
C ARG A 814 37.52 3.20 -15.57
N ASP A 815 38.05 4.43 -15.62
CA ASP A 815 37.29 5.68 -15.46
C ASP A 815 36.05 5.78 -16.37
N GLU A 816 36.14 5.38 -17.65
CA GLU A 816 35.01 5.46 -18.58
C GLU A 816 33.82 4.59 -18.14
N VAL A 817 34.10 3.32 -17.81
CA VAL A 817 33.07 2.35 -17.38
C VAL A 817 32.53 2.70 -15.99
N LEU A 818 33.41 3.17 -15.10
CA LEU A 818 33.02 3.61 -13.76
C LEU A 818 32.09 4.84 -13.83
N ASN A 819 32.34 5.80 -14.73
CA ASN A 819 31.47 6.95 -14.90
C ASN A 819 30.09 6.55 -15.46
N GLU A 820 30.03 5.64 -16.44
CA GLU A 820 28.74 5.08 -16.91
C GLU A 820 28.00 4.35 -15.77
N ALA A 821 28.72 3.56 -14.97
CA ALA A 821 28.17 2.87 -13.81
C ALA A 821 27.55 3.85 -12.82
N LEU A 822 28.27 4.91 -12.45
CA LEU A 822 27.80 5.94 -11.53
C LEU A 822 26.56 6.69 -12.05
N LEU A 823 26.42 6.89 -13.36
CA LEU A 823 25.25 7.52 -13.97
C LEU A 823 24.00 6.61 -13.95
N SER A 824 24.19 5.29 -13.96
CA SER A 824 23.08 4.32 -13.93
C SER A 824 22.50 4.07 -12.54
N LEU A 825 23.28 4.37 -11.49
CA LEU A 825 22.88 4.14 -10.10
C LEU A 825 21.74 5.06 -9.67
N ARG A 826 20.85 4.52 -8.84
CA ARG A 826 19.88 5.31 -8.07
C ARG A 826 20.57 6.11 -6.96
N ASP A 827 19.82 7.01 -6.32
CA ASP A 827 20.29 7.67 -5.10
C ASP A 827 20.67 6.63 -4.03
N LYS A 828 21.84 6.84 -3.41
CA LYS A 828 22.51 5.91 -2.49
C LYS A 828 22.78 4.49 -3.05
N GLY A 829 22.88 4.33 -4.37
CA GLY A 829 23.30 3.08 -5.01
C GLY A 829 24.76 2.71 -4.70
N PHE A 830 25.10 1.44 -4.88
CA PHE A 830 26.40 0.86 -4.52
C PHE A 830 27.07 0.17 -5.71
N ILE A 831 28.39 0.10 -5.66
CA ILE A 831 29.23 -0.62 -6.63
C ILE A 831 30.07 -1.65 -5.87
N ILE A 832 30.11 -2.87 -6.42
CA ILE A 832 31.11 -3.88 -6.08
C ILE A 832 32.11 -3.95 -7.24
N SER A 833 33.35 -3.55 -6.97
CA SER A 833 34.46 -3.79 -7.90
C SER A 833 35.28 -4.99 -7.46
N ARG A 834 35.60 -5.85 -8.42
CA ARG A 834 36.44 -7.04 -8.24
C ARG A 834 37.84 -6.75 -8.77
N GLU A 835 38.78 -6.54 -7.86
CA GLU A 835 40.14 -6.07 -8.13
C GLU A 835 41.14 -7.23 -7.93
N LEU A 836 42.08 -7.44 -8.85
CA LEU A 836 43.12 -8.48 -8.67
C LEU A 836 44.23 -8.04 -7.72
N GLU A 837 44.54 -6.74 -7.73
CA GLU A 837 45.59 -6.14 -6.91
C GLU A 837 44.98 -5.34 -5.75
N PRO A 838 45.70 -5.23 -4.61
CA PRO A 838 45.23 -4.42 -3.50
C PRO A 838 45.20 -2.94 -3.88
N ILE A 839 44.06 -2.29 -3.64
CA ILE A 839 43.89 -0.85 -3.86
C ILE A 839 44.40 -0.03 -2.65
N ASN A 840 44.89 1.18 -2.92
CA ASN A 840 45.18 2.16 -1.88
C ASN A 840 43.99 3.12 -1.72
N MET A 841 43.30 3.02 -0.58
CA MET A 841 42.08 3.77 -0.29
C MET A 841 42.24 5.30 -0.42
N LYS A 842 43.43 5.83 -0.11
CA LYS A 842 43.70 7.28 -0.15
C LYS A 842 43.58 7.87 -1.55
N ASP A 843 43.77 7.07 -2.58
CA ASP A 843 43.77 7.55 -3.97
C ASP A 843 42.33 7.83 -4.45
N TYR A 844 41.32 7.30 -3.74
CA TYR A 844 39.91 7.34 -4.11
C TYR A 844 39.01 8.02 -3.06
N SER A 845 39.48 8.18 -1.82
CA SER A 845 38.69 8.68 -0.67
C SER A 845 38.11 10.08 -0.86
N ASP A 846 38.67 10.88 -1.78
CA ASP A 846 38.15 12.21 -2.09
C ASP A 846 36.89 12.16 -2.95
N LYS A 847 36.74 11.10 -3.77
CA LYS A 847 35.66 10.94 -4.76
C LYS A 847 34.57 9.96 -4.30
N TYR A 848 34.95 8.93 -3.55
CA TYR A 848 34.08 7.81 -3.19
C TYR A 848 34.19 7.45 -1.71
N ASP A 849 33.10 6.98 -1.13
CA ASP A 849 33.12 6.33 0.19
C ASP A 849 33.47 4.85 -0.04
N ILE A 850 34.72 4.47 0.25
CA ILE A 850 35.14 3.06 0.23
C ILE A 850 34.67 2.40 1.54
N ILE A 851 33.61 1.62 1.44
CA ILE A 851 32.89 1.09 2.60
C ILE A 851 33.55 -0.17 3.14
N GLY A 852 34.04 -1.04 2.25
CA GLY A 852 34.71 -2.25 2.66
C GLY A 852 35.59 -2.87 1.58
N ILE A 853 36.63 -3.56 2.03
CA ILE A 853 37.56 -4.32 1.20
C ILE A 853 37.71 -5.70 1.84
N GLN A 854 37.32 -6.74 1.10
CA GLN A 854 37.46 -8.12 1.53
C GLN A 854 38.38 -8.86 0.56
N LYS A 855 39.24 -9.72 1.10
CA LYS A 855 40.12 -10.55 0.30
C LYS A 855 39.51 -11.94 0.15
N THR A 856 39.44 -12.44 -1.07
CA THR A 856 39.22 -13.87 -1.35
C THR A 856 40.57 -14.57 -1.53
N GLY A 857 40.57 -15.87 -1.80
CA GLY A 857 41.80 -16.57 -2.20
C GLY A 857 42.40 -16.09 -3.54
N PHE A 858 41.63 -15.32 -4.33
CA PHE A 858 41.94 -15.00 -5.74
C PHE A 858 41.94 -13.49 -6.04
N GLU A 859 41.01 -12.74 -5.47
CA GLU A 859 40.72 -11.33 -5.78
C GLU A 859 40.35 -10.53 -4.52
N PHE A 860 40.32 -9.21 -4.64
CA PHE A 860 39.80 -8.27 -3.66
C PHE A 860 38.43 -7.76 -4.09
N VAL A 861 37.45 -7.85 -3.20
CA VAL A 861 36.08 -7.37 -3.43
C VAL A 861 35.94 -6.04 -2.69
N VAL A 862 35.77 -4.96 -3.46
CA VAL A 862 35.68 -3.59 -2.95
C VAL A 862 34.24 -3.11 -3.07
N LEU A 863 33.61 -2.80 -1.93
CA LEU A 863 32.29 -2.17 -1.87
C LEU A 863 32.46 -0.66 -1.67
N PHE A 864 31.86 0.14 -2.54
CA PHE A 864 31.91 1.59 -2.43
C PHE A 864 30.67 2.26 -3.01
N ARG A 865 30.52 3.56 -2.71
CA ARG A 865 29.47 4.42 -3.27
C ARG A 865 29.94 5.85 -3.50
N LYS A 866 29.14 6.63 -4.20
CA LYS A 866 29.35 8.08 -4.34
C LYS A 866 29.20 8.77 -2.98
N ARG A 867 30.09 9.72 -2.66
CA ARG A 867 30.06 10.42 -1.36
C ARG A 867 28.72 11.11 -1.12
N THR A 868 28.19 10.91 0.07
CA THR A 868 26.98 11.60 0.55
C THR A 868 27.36 12.87 1.31
N GLY A 869 26.65 13.99 1.08
CA GLY A 869 26.93 15.26 1.74
C GLY A 869 26.67 15.25 3.25
N ILE A 870 27.39 16.08 4.00
CA ILE A 870 27.26 16.21 5.46
C ILE A 870 25.89 16.78 5.82
N LYS A 871 25.15 16.06 6.68
CA LYS A 871 23.87 16.51 7.24
C LYS A 871 24.06 16.93 8.71
N SER A 872 23.29 17.92 9.15
CA SER A 872 23.17 18.25 10.58
C SER A 872 22.75 17.01 11.36
N THR A 873 23.54 16.63 12.36
CA THR A 873 23.42 15.36 13.08
C THR A 873 23.18 15.59 14.56
N ASN A 874 22.15 14.94 15.10
CA ASN A 874 21.85 14.85 16.53
C ASN A 874 22.41 13.54 17.09
N PHE A 875 23.00 13.58 18.28
CA PHE A 875 23.59 12.40 18.93
C PHE A 875 22.86 12.09 20.23
N VAL A 876 22.45 10.83 20.41
CA VAL A 876 21.79 10.35 21.63
C VAL A 876 22.53 9.12 22.17
N LYS A 877 23.00 9.20 23.41
CA LYS A 877 23.60 8.06 24.11
C LYS A 877 22.51 7.18 24.73
N ILE A 878 22.57 5.87 24.49
CA ILE A 878 21.81 4.89 25.27
C ILE A 878 22.61 4.55 26.52
N ILE A 879 21.93 4.60 27.67
CA ILE A 879 22.45 4.17 28.97
C ILE A 879 21.57 2.99 29.39
N THR A 880 22.11 1.77 29.38
CA THR A 880 21.28 0.56 29.55
C THR A 880 20.93 0.28 31.01
N THR A 881 21.67 0.88 31.94
CA THR A 881 21.37 0.88 33.37
C THR A 881 20.26 1.86 33.79
N ASP A 882 19.73 2.66 32.86
CA ASP A 882 18.65 3.60 33.15
C ASP A 882 17.28 2.91 33.14
N ASP A 883 16.77 2.54 34.32
CA ASP A 883 15.45 1.94 34.50
C ASP A 883 14.28 2.88 34.15
N THR A 884 14.53 4.19 34.02
CA THR A 884 13.51 5.18 33.64
C THR A 884 13.34 5.32 32.14
N TYR A 885 14.32 4.83 31.36
CA TYR A 885 14.36 4.94 29.89
C TYR A 885 14.26 6.40 29.38
N ALA A 886 14.79 7.37 30.11
CA ALA A 886 14.68 8.79 29.77
C ALA A 886 15.33 9.15 28.41
N TRP A 887 16.28 8.33 27.95
CA TRP A 887 16.88 8.47 26.62
C TRP A 887 15.86 8.24 25.48
N ILE A 888 14.74 7.53 25.72
CA ILE A 888 13.68 7.32 24.71
C ILE A 888 13.05 8.66 24.31
N ASP A 889 12.79 9.55 25.26
CA ASP A 889 12.17 10.85 24.93
C ASP A 889 13.12 11.72 24.10
N LYS A 890 14.43 11.66 24.37
CA LYS A 890 15.45 12.29 23.52
C LYS A 890 15.51 11.70 22.11
N VAL A 891 15.26 10.40 21.97
CA VAL A 891 15.14 9.76 20.64
C VAL A 891 13.90 10.27 19.91
N LYS A 892 12.75 10.37 20.59
CA LYS A 892 11.52 10.94 20.01
C LYS A 892 11.72 12.39 19.54
N GLU A 893 12.28 13.24 20.39
CA GLU A 893 12.65 14.62 20.05
C GLU A 893 13.60 14.66 18.83
N GLY A 894 14.55 13.72 18.77
CA GLY A 894 15.47 13.58 17.65
C GLY A 894 14.81 13.21 16.32
N LEU A 895 13.66 12.53 16.34
CA LEU A 895 12.92 12.10 15.15
C LEU A 895 12.02 13.20 14.56
N GLU A 896 11.50 14.12 15.37
CA GLU A 896 10.57 15.18 14.93
C GLU A 896 11.21 16.22 13.99
N GLY A 897 12.53 16.35 14.02
CA GLY A 897 13.26 17.42 13.30
C GLY A 897 13.74 17.10 11.88
N GLY A 898 13.50 15.90 11.34
CA GLY A 898 13.98 15.48 10.01
C GLY A 898 15.51 15.46 9.85
N LYS A 899 16.26 15.66 10.95
CA LYS A 899 17.73 15.65 11.00
C LYS A 899 18.26 14.22 11.08
N LYS A 900 19.54 14.04 10.77
CA LYS A 900 20.23 12.76 11.00
C LYS A 900 20.29 12.51 12.51
N LEU A 901 19.84 11.34 12.96
CA LEU A 901 19.88 10.94 14.37
C LEU A 901 20.86 9.78 14.52
N VAL A 902 21.95 9.98 15.26
CA VAL A 902 22.91 8.92 15.60
C VAL A 902 22.68 8.50 17.05
N ILE A 903 22.25 7.26 17.22
CA ILE A 903 22.05 6.63 18.51
C ILE A 903 23.29 5.79 18.80
N TYR A 904 23.96 6.05 19.91
CA TYR A 904 25.23 5.40 20.23
C TYR A 904 25.25 4.77 21.62
N SER A 905 26.10 3.77 21.76
CA SER A 905 26.37 3.07 23.03
C SER A 905 27.87 2.82 23.16
N GLN A 906 28.41 3.09 24.35
CA GLN A 906 29.82 2.89 24.71
C GLN A 906 29.88 2.52 26.19
N ASP A 907 30.74 1.57 26.54
CA ASP A 907 30.98 1.06 27.90
C ASP A 907 29.76 0.33 28.52
N GLU A 908 28.92 -0.31 27.70
CA GLU A 908 27.71 -1.03 28.13
C GLU A 908 27.81 -2.53 27.78
N GLU A 909 27.88 -3.40 28.80
CA GLU A 909 28.03 -4.86 28.62
C GLU A 909 26.80 -5.52 27.97
N ILE A 910 25.60 -5.05 28.30
CA ILE A 910 24.33 -5.56 27.74
C ILE A 910 23.74 -4.47 26.86
N ASN A 911 23.96 -4.52 25.55
CA ASN A 911 23.41 -3.54 24.63
C ASN A 911 22.45 -4.17 23.60
N GLY A 912 21.25 -3.59 23.47
CA GLY A 912 20.24 -3.94 22.47
C GLY A 912 20.20 -2.99 21.28
N LEU A 913 21.23 -2.14 21.11
CA LEU A 913 21.26 -1.01 20.19
C LEU A 913 20.93 -1.42 18.74
N LEU A 914 21.56 -2.50 18.25
CA LEU A 914 21.39 -2.93 16.86
C LEU A 914 19.94 -3.33 16.57
N GLY A 915 19.31 -4.10 17.47
CA GLY A 915 17.90 -4.48 17.36
C GLY A 915 16.98 -3.26 17.42
N PHE A 916 17.26 -2.33 18.33
CA PHE A 916 16.49 -1.10 18.48
C PHE A 916 16.55 -0.21 17.23
N VAL A 917 17.75 0.04 16.70
CA VAL A 917 17.95 0.83 15.48
C VAL A 917 17.29 0.15 14.27
N ASN A 918 17.39 -1.18 14.15
CA ASN A 918 16.71 -1.92 13.08
C ASN A 918 15.19 -1.77 13.11
N CYS A 919 14.58 -1.73 14.30
CA CYS A 919 13.15 -1.44 14.46
C CYS A 919 12.81 0.00 14.01
N LEU A 920 13.51 1.00 14.56
CA LEU A 920 13.25 2.41 14.23
C LEU A 920 13.44 2.73 12.76
N ARG A 921 14.42 2.11 12.11
CA ARG A 921 14.64 2.31 10.68
C ARG A 921 13.45 1.84 9.84
N ARG A 922 12.63 0.89 10.30
CA ARG A 922 11.42 0.45 9.59
C ARG A 922 10.18 1.31 9.89
N GLU A 923 10.30 2.30 10.77
CA GLU A 923 9.22 3.26 11.07
C GLU A 923 9.26 4.48 10.12
N PRO A 924 8.16 5.25 10.01
CA PRO A 924 8.14 6.50 9.25
C PRO A 924 9.27 7.45 9.70
N SER A 925 9.96 8.08 8.74
CA SER A 925 11.16 8.93 8.99
C SER A 925 12.38 8.19 9.57
N GLY A 926 12.32 6.87 9.71
CA GLY A 926 13.40 6.03 10.25
C GLY A 926 14.66 5.98 9.38
N GLU A 927 14.59 6.38 8.11
CA GLU A 927 15.74 6.42 7.18
C GLU A 927 16.91 7.28 7.68
N ASN A 928 16.63 8.28 8.52
CA ASN A 928 17.61 9.20 9.10
C ASN A 928 18.23 8.69 10.41
N VAL A 929 17.81 7.53 10.92
CA VAL A 929 18.30 6.94 12.17
C VAL A 929 19.51 6.05 11.92
N HIS A 930 20.59 6.28 12.66
CA HIS A 930 21.87 5.59 12.54
C HIS A 930 22.30 5.03 13.89
N GLY A 931 22.90 3.85 13.89
CA GLY A 931 23.45 3.19 15.07
C GLY A 931 24.97 3.28 15.13
N LEU A 932 25.51 3.56 16.31
CA LEU A 932 26.94 3.53 16.59
C LEU A 932 27.24 2.73 17.86
N LEU A 933 27.72 1.50 17.71
CA LEU A 933 28.10 0.63 18.81
C LEU A 933 29.63 0.65 19.00
N ILE A 934 30.09 1.15 20.13
CA ILE A 934 31.51 1.16 20.51
C ILE A 934 31.71 0.06 21.55
N ALA A 935 32.04 -1.13 21.07
CA ALA A 935 32.15 -2.33 21.90
C ALA A 935 33.56 -2.54 22.48
N ASP A 936 34.59 -2.03 21.79
CA ASP A 936 35.98 -2.16 22.21
C ASP A 936 36.34 -1.16 23.34
N PRO A 937 36.77 -1.62 24.53
CA PRO A 937 37.18 -0.74 25.63
C PRO A 937 38.40 0.12 25.32
N THR A 938 39.17 -0.23 24.27
CA THR A 938 40.34 0.54 23.85
C THR A 938 40.00 1.77 22.99
N ALA A 939 38.73 1.92 22.60
CA ALA A 939 38.27 3.06 21.82
C ALA A 939 38.29 4.36 22.65
N PRO A 940 38.66 5.52 22.06
CA PRO A 940 38.57 6.80 22.75
C PRO A 940 37.11 7.12 23.13
N PRO A 941 36.83 7.93 24.17
CA PRO A 941 35.47 8.39 24.46
C PRO A 941 34.81 9.02 23.23
N PHE A 942 33.53 8.73 23.02
CA PHE A 942 32.80 9.22 21.85
C PHE A 942 32.87 10.74 21.74
N ASN A 943 33.43 11.21 20.61
CA ASN A 943 33.47 12.61 20.24
C ASN A 943 33.31 12.70 18.71
N PRO A 944 32.22 13.29 18.18
CA PRO A 944 31.97 13.34 16.75
C PRO A 944 33.02 14.14 15.96
N ASP A 945 33.73 15.09 16.62
CA ASP A 945 34.75 15.92 15.98
C ASP A 945 36.14 15.25 15.93
N LEU A 946 36.31 14.12 16.63
CA LEU A 946 37.56 13.37 16.58
C LEU A 946 37.67 12.67 15.23
N GLU A 947 38.81 12.83 14.54
CA GLU A 947 39.04 12.25 13.20
C GLU A 947 38.70 10.76 13.10
N PHE A 948 38.93 10.02 14.20
CA PHE A 948 38.57 8.60 14.33
C PHE A 948 37.08 8.32 14.13
N TYR A 949 36.18 9.13 14.72
CA TYR A 949 34.72 9.00 14.58
C TYR A 949 34.18 9.74 13.37
N ALA A 950 34.69 10.94 13.09
CA ALA A 950 34.27 11.79 11.98
C ALA A 950 34.36 11.03 10.64
N LYS A 951 35.50 10.39 10.36
CA LYS A 951 35.68 9.59 9.13
C LYS A 951 34.65 8.48 8.96
N GLN A 952 34.25 7.83 10.04
CA GLN A 952 33.25 6.77 10.00
C GLN A 952 31.83 7.33 9.83
N LEU A 953 31.51 8.42 10.54
CA LEU A 953 30.20 9.06 10.49
C LEU A 953 29.92 9.73 9.13
N ASP A 954 30.98 10.24 8.48
CA ASP A 954 30.94 10.84 7.14
C ASP A 954 30.54 9.84 6.06
N MET A 955 30.83 8.54 6.25
CA MET A 955 30.39 7.49 5.33
C MET A 955 28.88 7.25 5.35
N ASP A 956 28.12 7.87 6.27
CA ASP A 956 26.66 7.80 6.36
C ASP A 956 26.10 6.36 6.32
N LEU A 957 26.75 5.45 7.05
CA LEU A 957 26.32 4.06 7.19
C LEU A 957 25.29 3.92 8.32
N ALA A 958 24.19 3.24 8.03
CA ALA A 958 23.07 3.01 8.95
C ALA A 958 23.49 2.38 10.28
N ILE A 959 24.42 1.42 10.26
CA ILE A 959 24.96 0.77 11.45
C ILE A 959 26.47 0.80 11.39
N ASN A 960 27.10 1.19 12.50
CA ASN A 960 28.53 1.26 12.67
C ASN A 960 28.90 0.55 13.98
N VAL A 961 29.80 -0.42 13.90
CA VAL A 961 30.28 -1.15 15.08
C VAL A 961 31.80 -1.07 15.12
N TYR A 962 32.36 -0.67 16.26
CA TYR A 962 33.78 -0.74 16.51
C TYR A 962 34.08 -1.87 17.50
N GLN A 963 34.76 -2.90 17.03
CA GLN A 963 35.10 -4.11 17.78
C GLN A 963 36.42 -4.69 17.26
N ASP A 964 37.22 -5.30 18.14
CA ASP A 964 38.50 -5.94 17.81
C ASP A 964 39.48 -5.00 17.06
N GLY A 965 39.49 -3.73 17.46
CA GLY A 965 40.30 -2.68 16.84
C GLY A 965 39.91 -2.30 15.40
N GLN A 966 38.72 -2.67 14.92
CA GLN A 966 38.25 -2.35 13.56
C GLN A 966 36.79 -1.87 13.50
N TRP A 967 36.49 -1.03 12.51
CA TRP A 967 35.13 -0.72 12.11
C TRP A 967 34.53 -1.85 11.28
N GLY A 968 33.27 -2.18 11.55
CA GLY A 968 32.55 -3.26 10.91
C GLY A 968 31.07 -3.23 11.24
N THR A 969 30.40 -4.33 10.96
CA THR A 969 28.98 -4.54 11.25
C THR A 969 28.71 -6.00 11.58
N TYR A 970 27.66 -6.28 12.35
CA TYR A 970 27.16 -7.64 12.55
C TYR A 970 26.37 -8.09 11.33
N ARG A 971 26.67 -9.28 10.81
CA ARG A 971 26.09 -9.81 9.57
C ARG A 971 25.65 -11.26 9.76
N HIS A 972 24.53 -11.58 9.10
CA HIS A 972 23.96 -12.92 9.11
C HIS A 972 24.57 -13.72 7.97
N LEU A 973 25.40 -14.71 8.30
CA LEU A 973 25.99 -15.63 7.34
C LEU A 973 25.32 -16.99 7.45
N LEU A 974 25.36 -17.80 6.40
CA LEU A 974 24.82 -19.16 6.47
C LEU A 974 25.57 -19.97 7.54
N LEU A 975 24.82 -20.74 8.34
CA LEU A 975 25.38 -21.61 9.36
C LEU A 975 26.26 -22.70 8.73
N GLY A 976 25.88 -23.18 7.54
CA GLY A 976 26.53 -24.27 6.81
C GLY A 976 26.24 -25.64 7.42
N ASP A 977 26.92 -26.66 6.92
CA ASP A 977 26.88 -28.00 7.50
C ASP A 977 27.57 -28.01 8.87
N LEU A 978 26.92 -28.62 9.85
CA LEU A 978 27.50 -28.80 11.19
C LEU A 978 28.57 -29.89 11.14
N GLU A 979 29.72 -29.64 11.76
CA GLU A 979 30.78 -30.62 11.87
C GLU A 979 30.34 -31.83 12.73
N THR A 980 30.75 -33.02 12.31
CA THR A 980 30.56 -34.23 13.12
C THR A 980 31.47 -34.20 14.34
N ILE A 981 30.88 -34.29 15.53
CA ILE A 981 31.61 -34.33 16.80
C ILE A 981 31.78 -35.76 17.30
N ARG A 982 32.82 -35.98 18.13
CA ARG A 982 33.01 -37.25 18.83
C ARG A 982 32.03 -37.33 20.01
N ALA A 983 31.08 -38.26 19.94
CA ALA A 983 30.13 -38.53 21.03
C ALA A 983 30.54 -39.78 21.86
N HIS A 984 30.27 -39.76 23.17
CA HIS A 984 30.45 -40.94 24.05
C HIS A 984 29.38 -42.02 23.81
N HIS A 985 28.17 -41.61 23.45
CA HIS A 985 27.07 -42.50 23.14
C HIS A 985 26.35 -41.99 21.89
N ALA A 986 26.15 -42.89 20.93
CA ALA A 986 25.48 -42.60 19.68
C ALA A 986 24.61 -43.79 19.27
N TYR A 987 23.58 -43.51 18.47
CA TYR A 987 22.72 -44.52 17.87
C TYR A 987 22.43 -44.14 16.41
N VAL A 988 22.12 -45.14 15.58
CA VAL A 988 21.80 -44.92 14.18
C VAL A 988 20.29 -44.70 14.04
N LYS A 989 19.90 -43.67 13.29
CA LYS A 989 18.50 -43.41 12.96
C LYS A 989 18.37 -43.01 11.49
N THR A 990 17.32 -43.49 10.85
CA THR A 990 16.86 -42.95 9.56
C THR A 990 16.09 -41.66 9.83
N VAL A 991 16.69 -40.50 9.53
CA VAL A 991 16.11 -39.19 9.87
C VAL A 991 14.89 -38.89 9.02
N THR A 992 14.95 -39.23 7.74
CA THR A 992 13.84 -39.10 6.78
C THR A 992 13.36 -40.50 6.41
N VAL A 993 12.29 -40.96 7.08
CA VAL A 993 11.69 -42.27 6.81
C VAL A 993 11.28 -42.38 5.33
N GLY A 994 11.69 -43.47 4.67
CA GLY A 994 11.51 -43.69 3.23
C GLY A 994 12.77 -43.37 2.41
N ASP A 995 13.72 -42.63 2.97
CA ASP A 995 15.00 -42.29 2.35
C ASP A 995 16.16 -42.86 3.16
N LEU A 996 16.73 -43.96 2.67
CA LEU A 996 17.84 -44.64 3.32
C LEU A 996 19.13 -43.82 3.31
N SER A 997 19.28 -42.82 2.44
CA SER A 997 20.45 -41.94 2.43
C SER A 997 20.49 -41.00 3.64
N SER A 998 19.34 -40.76 4.29
CA SER A 998 19.22 -39.98 5.52
C SER A 998 19.63 -40.72 6.80
N GLN A 999 20.18 -41.93 6.66
CA GLN A 999 20.63 -42.74 7.79
C GLN A 999 21.95 -42.19 8.32
N GLN A 1000 21.95 -41.72 9.57
CA GLN A 1000 23.15 -41.15 10.20
C GLN A 1000 23.24 -41.51 11.69
N TRP A 1001 24.44 -41.35 12.23
CA TRP A 1001 24.69 -41.46 13.67
C TRP A 1001 24.21 -40.19 14.37
N LEU A 1002 23.38 -40.35 15.39
CA LEU A 1002 22.92 -39.27 16.25
C LEU A 1002 23.51 -39.46 17.65
N GLU A 1003 23.90 -38.36 18.28
CA GLU A 1003 24.27 -38.37 19.70
C GLU A 1003 23.06 -38.83 20.53
N GLY A 1004 23.28 -39.79 21.43
CA GLY A 1004 22.23 -40.31 22.30
C GLY A 1004 22.37 -39.82 23.75
N PRO A 1005 21.33 -39.95 24.57
CA PRO A 1005 21.25 -39.31 25.88
C PRO A 1005 22.06 -39.97 27.01
N ILE A 1006 22.70 -41.12 26.76
CA ILE A 1006 23.39 -41.91 27.80
C ILE A 1006 24.76 -41.32 28.10
N LYS A 1007 25.01 -41.01 29.39
CA LYS A 1007 26.33 -40.58 29.89
C LYS A 1007 27.01 -41.70 30.66
N GLU A 1008 28.35 -41.71 30.70
CA GLU A 1008 29.13 -42.78 31.34
C GLU A 1008 28.81 -42.98 32.83
N ASP A 1009 28.45 -41.90 33.54
CA ASP A 1009 28.16 -41.87 34.99
C ASP A 1009 26.67 -41.70 35.31
N GLN A 1010 25.78 -42.00 34.36
CA GLN A 1010 24.35 -41.78 34.54
C GLN A 1010 23.75 -42.73 35.58
N LEU A 1011 23.15 -42.16 36.64
CA LEU A 1011 22.32 -42.90 37.58
C LEU A 1011 21.06 -43.41 36.87
N LEU A 1012 20.93 -44.73 36.76
CA LEU A 1012 19.76 -45.37 36.17
C LEU A 1012 18.56 -45.22 37.12
N ARG A 1013 17.46 -44.65 36.62
CA ARG A 1013 16.21 -44.49 37.41
C ARG A 1013 15.64 -45.82 37.91
N ASN A 1014 15.84 -46.89 37.14
CA ASN A 1014 15.43 -48.23 37.53
C ASN A 1014 16.67 -49.05 37.91
N PRO A 1015 16.77 -49.54 39.15
CA PRO A 1015 17.92 -50.34 39.60
C PRO A 1015 18.05 -51.68 38.88
N ASN A 1016 17.00 -52.15 38.17
CA ASN A 1016 17.05 -53.37 37.37
C ASN A 1016 17.62 -53.15 35.95
N ASN A 1017 17.78 -51.90 35.52
CA ASN A 1017 18.39 -51.62 34.22
C ASN A 1017 19.92 -51.74 34.33
N VAL A 1018 20.57 -52.16 33.24
CA VAL A 1018 22.03 -52.29 33.18
C VAL A 1018 22.53 -51.57 31.94
N LEU A 1019 23.65 -50.84 32.07
CA LEU A 1019 24.34 -50.26 30.92
C LEU A 1019 25.19 -51.32 30.22
N ILE A 1020 25.00 -51.44 28.90
CA ILE A 1020 25.75 -52.34 28.02
C ILE A 1020 26.54 -51.50 27.04
N ASN A 1021 27.85 -51.72 26.97
CA ASN A 1021 28.68 -51.21 25.89
C ASN A 1021 28.55 -52.14 24.68
N VAL A 1022 27.93 -51.65 23.60
CA VAL A 1022 27.54 -52.44 22.42
C VAL A 1022 28.72 -52.59 21.47
N TYR A 1023 29.04 -53.83 21.08
CA TYR A 1023 30.10 -54.17 20.13
C TYR A 1023 29.50 -54.48 18.75
N CYS A 1024 28.33 -55.11 18.73
CA CYS A 1024 27.60 -55.44 17.51
C CYS A 1024 26.10 -55.17 17.71
N SER A 1025 25.43 -54.66 16.68
CA SER A 1025 23.97 -54.50 16.62
C SER A 1025 23.47 -55.10 15.31
N ALA A 1026 22.45 -55.95 15.35
CA ALA A 1026 21.93 -56.65 14.18
C ALA A 1026 20.68 -55.96 13.62
N LEU A 1027 20.62 -55.82 12.28
CA LEU A 1027 19.46 -55.30 11.57
C LEU A 1027 18.43 -56.42 11.39
N ASN A 1028 17.19 -56.15 11.79
CA ASN A 1028 16.06 -57.04 11.60
C ASN A 1028 15.13 -56.56 10.48
N PHE A 1029 14.27 -57.45 9.96
CA PHE A 1029 13.31 -57.10 8.91
C PHE A 1029 12.40 -55.92 9.32
N ARG A 1030 12.07 -55.84 10.61
CA ARG A 1030 11.31 -54.73 11.21
C ARG A 1030 12.02 -53.37 11.02
N ASP A 1031 13.33 -53.32 11.22
CA ASP A 1031 14.12 -52.10 11.11
C ASP A 1031 14.14 -51.60 9.66
N ILE A 1032 14.21 -52.52 8.69
CA ILE A 1032 14.16 -52.23 7.25
C ILE A 1032 12.77 -51.73 6.83
N MET A 1033 11.70 -52.40 7.27
CA MET A 1033 10.32 -52.02 6.93
C MET A 1033 9.94 -50.66 7.49
N TYR A 1034 10.46 -50.32 8.67
CA TYR A 1034 10.36 -48.97 9.23
C TYR A 1034 11.18 -47.96 8.42
N ALA A 1035 12.47 -48.23 8.19
CA ALA A 1035 13.36 -47.29 7.49
C ALA A 1035 12.88 -46.96 6.07
N THR A 1036 12.28 -47.95 5.38
CA THR A 1036 11.70 -47.79 4.04
C THR A 1036 10.29 -47.20 4.04
N GLY A 1037 9.70 -46.90 5.21
CA GLY A 1037 8.38 -46.29 5.34
C GLY A 1037 7.20 -47.22 5.08
N ARG A 1038 7.41 -48.53 4.93
CA ARG A 1038 6.34 -49.51 4.73
C ARG A 1038 5.58 -49.84 6.02
N VAL A 1039 6.22 -49.65 7.17
CA VAL A 1039 5.61 -49.77 8.50
C VAL A 1039 5.82 -48.46 9.24
N THR A 1040 4.75 -47.92 9.81
CA THR A 1040 4.78 -46.66 10.56
C THR A 1040 5.23 -46.87 12.00
N VAL A 1041 5.71 -45.79 12.65
CA VAL A 1041 6.15 -45.84 14.05
C VAL A 1041 5.03 -46.25 15.02
N ASP A 1042 3.80 -45.82 14.73
CA ASP A 1042 2.62 -46.10 15.57
C ASP A 1042 2.23 -47.59 15.57
N ALA A 1043 2.64 -48.35 14.55
CA ALA A 1043 2.47 -49.81 14.52
C ALA A 1043 3.49 -50.54 15.43
N LEU A 1044 4.62 -49.90 15.74
CA LEU A 1044 5.75 -50.49 16.46
C LEU A 1044 5.77 -50.14 17.96
N ALA A 1045 5.36 -48.92 18.31
CA ALA A 1045 5.39 -48.42 19.68
C ALA A 1045 4.17 -47.55 20.00
N ARG A 1046 3.65 -47.70 21.22
CA ARG A 1046 2.57 -46.87 21.76
C ARG A 1046 3.13 -45.83 22.72
N GLY A 1047 2.62 -44.59 22.62
CA GLY A 1047 3.05 -43.47 23.44
C GLY A 1047 4.24 -42.72 22.85
N ARG A 1048 4.22 -41.40 22.97
CA ARG A 1048 5.14 -40.50 22.26
C ARG A 1048 6.62 -40.76 22.58
N LEU A 1049 6.95 -41.09 23.83
CA LEU A 1049 8.35 -41.35 24.24
C LEU A 1049 8.91 -42.62 23.62
N ALA A 1050 8.09 -43.67 23.49
CA ALA A 1050 8.54 -44.93 22.90
C ALA A 1050 8.69 -44.86 21.38
N GLN A 1051 8.13 -43.83 20.73
CA GLN A 1051 8.19 -43.62 19.29
C GLN A 1051 9.46 -42.85 18.84
N GLU A 1052 10.27 -42.34 19.76
CA GLU A 1052 11.44 -41.50 19.43
C GLU A 1052 12.54 -42.27 18.69
N CYS A 1053 12.81 -43.51 19.11
CA CYS A 1053 13.73 -44.44 18.45
C CYS A 1053 13.21 -45.88 18.56
N VAL A 1054 12.82 -46.46 17.43
CA VAL A 1054 12.27 -47.84 17.35
C VAL A 1054 13.18 -48.83 16.61
N GLN A 1055 14.32 -48.34 16.10
CA GLN A 1055 15.30 -49.12 15.35
C GLN A 1055 16.31 -49.80 16.29
N GLY A 1056 16.68 -51.04 15.97
CA GLY A 1056 17.68 -51.81 16.72
C GLY A 1056 17.05 -52.63 17.85
N LEU A 1057 16.93 -53.94 17.63
CA LEU A 1057 16.36 -54.89 18.59
C LEU A 1057 17.39 -55.75 19.30
N GLU A 1058 18.47 -56.09 18.61
CA GLU A 1058 19.42 -57.10 19.02
C GLU A 1058 20.81 -56.51 19.12
N VAL A 1059 21.41 -56.63 20.30
CA VAL A 1059 22.75 -56.11 20.58
C VAL A 1059 23.59 -57.17 21.28
N VAL A 1060 24.89 -57.17 20.97
CA VAL A 1060 25.90 -57.96 21.68
C VAL A 1060 26.93 -57.00 22.24
N GLY A 1061 27.25 -57.14 23.53
CA GLY A 1061 28.15 -56.23 24.21
C GLY A 1061 28.59 -56.69 25.59
N ARG A 1062 29.28 -55.81 26.31
CA ARG A 1062 29.73 -56.05 27.69
C ARG A 1062 29.05 -55.09 28.64
N THR A 1063 28.62 -55.60 29.79
CA THR A 1063 28.22 -54.76 30.92
C THR A 1063 29.47 -54.21 31.60
N LYS A 1064 29.36 -53.07 32.32
CA LYS A 1064 30.48 -52.45 33.08
C LYS A 1064 30.95 -53.28 34.31
N LYS A 1065 30.59 -54.57 34.43
CA LYS A 1065 30.96 -55.43 35.55
C LYS A 1065 32.28 -56.16 35.32
#